data_AF-A0A959LPE8-F1
#
_entry.id   AF-A0A959LPE8-F1
#
_cell.length_a   1.000
_cell.length_b   1.000
_cell.length_c   1.000
_cell.angle_alpha   90.00
_cell.angle_beta   90.00
_cell.angle_gamma   90.00
#
_symmetry.space_group_name_H-M   'P 1'
#
loop_
_entity.id
_entity.type
_entity.pdbx_description
1 polymer ?
#
loop_
_entity_poly.entity_id
_entity_poly.type
_entity_poly.pdbx_seq_one_letter_code
_entity_poly.pdbx_strand_id
1 'polypeptide(L)'
;MSDNKKTETAILWMVAVGVTFLMMPELFLHPGSVMLSIGGDAVKNYFSFAYHAQYGSGFHFEGMNYPYGEHIVYADGQLLFSVFLAKLLPISALAAMHWLIIAGFISGIYFSYKVLRNFNVSFVWALVFGVVITVMSPQVFRLSGHFSLAYVCLMPILFYLTQRYRQAPSFKCLLLLFIFTICAGLVHIYYLAIIGIWVLFLVPVSVLIPKDTVRLNFNRSLLQAIVVGVAIFLSIVVVLATDNVVDRPVYPSNARAHVTGLMDIFTSSYSYIWQWFSGLGMISKPAAFSEGYVYIGVVPALMLLCYPVYLLVSLIRRKELKVHGQYVTWFFVAAGMLFFGSGILFLNCHECLDNAASFRQFRALGRFSWGFYYPIVIVSVVLLYNAYLFLAQKNRRVANVVFTLAVVLWLLDGLPYATYARTLAKNGSYFYENFNKENGKNWNDFLKEKGLNGNNFQSVLFMPYVHIGSEKLGRGSDYQWFLNKGFSASWQLQLPLMDVMMSRTSWSQTFAQTRTFGGPFSHKDVLHSLPNDKPILLLKLKEYELNPDEQFLIDASVSIGEFKDCDVYKFYPEKLFITQQAIRDRIQPLIDSCENDTVICVGCTQEYFLRVFEDKEPVKENIKQIAVFTASDTLNGMYEFSAQISPTWDNYRMPSYDIVCYNTMGDILGSYTAVGANAIAHEDGSLRVSKYFTMPEGCTKVSIKVINVPNPAYQSQGAILLRPTDATIIHSVYPYILVNNHIYIDPINGCLLE
;
A
#
# COMPACT_ATOMS: atom_id res chain seq x y z
N MET A 1 -3.84 -48.74 15.67
CA MET A 1 -4.50 -47.45 15.33
C MET A 1 -3.71 -46.20 15.76
N SER A 2 -3.02 -46.21 16.91
CA SER A 2 -2.11 -45.12 17.35
C SER A 2 -0.97 -44.85 16.35
N ASP A 3 -0.27 -45.91 15.92
CA ASP A 3 0.97 -45.76 15.14
C ASP A 3 0.73 -45.27 13.71
N ASN A 4 -0.43 -45.61 13.13
CA ASN A 4 -0.80 -45.13 11.80
C ASN A 4 -1.04 -43.61 11.81
N LYS A 5 -1.65 -43.05 12.87
CA LYS A 5 -1.85 -41.60 13.01
C LYS A 5 -0.54 -40.83 13.20
N LYS A 6 0.41 -41.40 13.96
CA LYS A 6 1.75 -40.82 14.12
C LYS A 6 2.49 -40.79 12.79
N THR A 7 2.43 -41.88 12.03
CA THR A 7 3.04 -42.00 10.69
C THR A 7 2.43 -41.01 9.69
N GLU A 8 1.09 -40.93 9.61
CA GLU A 8 0.40 -39.94 8.76
C GLU A 8 0.84 -38.50 9.09
N THR A 9 0.96 -38.18 10.38
CA THR A 9 1.35 -36.85 10.82
C THR A 9 2.82 -36.55 10.46
N ALA A 10 3.72 -37.52 10.61
CA ALA A 10 5.13 -37.36 10.23
C ALA A 10 5.28 -37.14 8.71
N ILE A 11 4.56 -37.90 7.88
CA ILE A 11 4.56 -37.73 6.42
C ILE A 11 4.02 -36.34 6.04
N LEU A 12 2.94 -35.89 6.68
CA LEU A 12 2.39 -34.54 6.45
C LEU A 12 3.42 -33.45 6.71
N TRP A 13 4.12 -33.50 7.85
CA TRP A 13 5.17 -32.52 8.16
C TRP A 13 6.32 -32.58 7.17
N MET A 14 6.79 -33.78 6.83
CA MET A 14 7.86 -33.97 5.86
C MET A 14 7.50 -33.38 4.49
N VAL A 15 6.29 -33.63 4.00
CA VAL A 15 5.81 -33.09 2.72
C VAL A 15 5.60 -31.58 2.79
N ALA A 16 5.00 -31.07 3.88
CA ALA A 16 4.78 -29.63 4.03
C ALA A 16 6.09 -28.85 4.08
N VAL A 17 7.09 -29.34 4.83
CA VAL A 17 8.45 -28.77 4.86
C VAL A 17 9.12 -28.91 3.50
N GLY A 18 9.10 -30.10 2.90
CA GLY A 18 9.75 -30.36 1.62
C GLY A 18 9.21 -29.49 0.47
N VAL A 19 7.89 -29.36 0.35
CA VAL A 19 7.29 -28.49 -0.68
C VAL A 19 7.62 -27.03 -0.43
N THR A 20 7.53 -26.56 0.82
CA THR A 20 7.87 -25.18 1.15
C THR A 20 9.34 -24.89 0.86
N PHE A 21 10.26 -25.83 1.16
CA PHE A 21 11.66 -25.73 0.80
C PHE A 21 11.86 -25.63 -0.72
N LEU A 22 11.16 -26.44 -1.51
CA LEU A 22 11.25 -26.38 -2.98
C LEU A 22 10.72 -25.05 -3.55
N MET A 23 9.74 -24.42 -2.90
CA MET A 23 9.20 -23.13 -3.29
C MET A 23 10.13 -21.96 -2.96
N MET A 24 10.91 -22.03 -1.88
CA MET A 24 11.70 -20.89 -1.39
C MET A 24 13.03 -21.35 -0.74
N PRO A 25 13.91 -22.04 -1.48
CA PRO A 25 15.10 -22.68 -0.90
C PRO A 25 16.05 -21.67 -0.26
N GLU A 26 16.26 -20.51 -0.88
CA GLU A 26 17.15 -19.47 -0.36
C GLU A 26 16.69 -18.92 0.99
N LEU A 27 15.38 -18.89 1.26
CA LEU A 27 14.85 -18.47 2.56
C LEU A 27 15.14 -19.50 3.67
N PHE A 28 15.32 -20.79 3.34
CA PHE A 28 15.72 -21.80 4.32
C PHE A 28 17.23 -21.80 4.55
N LEU A 29 18.00 -21.69 3.47
CA LEU A 29 19.46 -21.81 3.52
C LEU A 29 20.12 -20.54 4.05
N HIS A 30 19.58 -19.38 3.67
CA HIS A 30 20.16 -18.06 3.93
C HIS A 30 19.13 -17.04 4.46
N PRO A 31 18.32 -17.38 5.49
CA PRO A 31 17.18 -16.57 5.94
C PRO A 31 17.56 -15.14 6.34
N GLY A 32 18.79 -14.91 6.81
CA GLY A 32 19.28 -13.60 7.25
C GLY A 32 20.04 -12.80 6.20
N SER A 33 20.21 -13.32 4.98
CA SER A 33 21.06 -12.73 3.93
C SER A 33 20.42 -12.78 2.53
N VAL A 34 19.09 -12.65 2.48
CA VAL A 34 18.28 -12.70 1.26
C VAL A 34 17.17 -11.65 1.40
N MET A 35 16.82 -10.91 0.34
CA MET A 35 15.65 -10.03 0.29
C MET A 35 14.85 -10.33 -0.97
N LEU A 36 13.56 -10.65 -0.87
CA LEU A 36 12.77 -11.08 -2.04
C LEU A 36 12.59 -9.98 -3.11
N SER A 37 12.67 -8.71 -2.72
CA SER A 37 12.64 -7.54 -3.59
C SER A 37 13.17 -6.31 -2.82
N ILE A 38 13.74 -5.34 -3.55
CA ILE A 38 14.29 -4.08 -3.01
C ILE A 38 13.63 -2.82 -3.61
N GLY A 39 12.48 -2.95 -4.26
CA GLY A 39 11.72 -1.83 -4.83
C GLY A 39 10.41 -1.55 -4.08
N GLY A 40 10.02 -0.27 -4.02
CA GLY A 40 8.72 0.18 -3.51
C GLY A 40 8.38 -0.36 -2.12
N ASP A 41 7.15 -0.86 -1.95
CA ASP A 41 6.67 -1.40 -0.68
C ASP A 41 7.53 -2.55 -0.12
N ALA A 42 8.24 -3.30 -0.97
CA ALA A 42 9.03 -4.44 -0.52
C ALA A 42 10.20 -4.04 0.38
N VAL A 43 11.04 -3.11 -0.10
CA VAL A 43 12.17 -2.63 0.70
C VAL A 43 11.69 -1.89 1.93
N LYS A 44 10.63 -1.08 1.80
CA LYS A 44 10.04 -0.36 2.92
C LYS A 44 9.54 -1.32 3.99
N ASN A 45 8.84 -2.39 3.64
CA ASN A 45 8.31 -3.34 4.62
C ASN A 45 9.40 -4.19 5.27
N TYR A 46 10.46 -4.56 4.54
CA TYR A 46 11.67 -5.13 5.15
C TYR A 46 12.30 -4.14 6.15
N PHE A 47 12.45 -2.89 5.74
CA PHE A 47 13.06 -1.83 6.54
C PHE A 47 12.26 -1.53 7.80
N SER A 48 10.96 -1.22 7.70
CA SER A 48 10.09 -0.91 8.86
C SER A 48 10.12 -2.03 9.90
N PHE A 49 10.01 -3.28 9.44
CA PHE A 49 10.06 -4.44 10.32
C PHE A 49 11.44 -4.58 11.00
N ALA A 50 12.52 -4.58 10.21
CA ALA A 50 13.87 -4.80 10.72
C ALA A 50 14.36 -3.66 11.61
N TYR A 51 14.14 -2.41 11.20
CA TYR A 51 14.50 -1.20 11.95
C TYR A 51 13.83 -1.19 13.31
N HIS A 52 12.51 -1.43 13.38
CA HIS A 52 11.80 -1.46 14.65
C HIS A 52 12.22 -2.63 15.54
N ALA A 53 12.42 -3.81 14.94
CA ALA A 53 12.89 -5.00 15.65
C ALA A 53 14.27 -4.80 16.29
N GLN A 54 15.17 -4.09 15.61
CA GLN A 54 16.57 -3.92 16.02
C GLN A 54 16.78 -2.69 16.91
N TYR A 55 16.18 -1.56 16.54
CA TYR A 55 16.44 -0.25 17.15
C TYR A 55 15.23 0.30 17.91
N GLY A 56 14.02 -0.17 17.60
CA GLY A 56 12.78 0.38 18.13
C GLY A 56 12.30 -0.21 19.46
N SER A 57 11.26 0.43 20.00
CA SER A 57 10.54 -0.06 21.17
C SER A 57 9.08 0.44 21.18
N GLY A 58 8.20 -0.30 21.86
CA GLY A 58 6.79 0.08 21.97
C GLY A 58 6.06 0.16 20.62
N PHE A 59 5.04 1.01 20.57
CA PHE A 59 4.15 1.18 19.42
C PHE A 59 4.59 2.29 18.46
N HIS A 60 5.65 3.04 18.80
CA HIS A 60 6.12 4.18 18.02
C HIS A 60 7.34 3.79 17.18
N PHE A 61 7.23 4.00 15.87
CA PHE A 61 8.24 3.72 14.86
C PHE A 61 8.98 5.00 14.48
N GLU A 62 10.29 5.01 14.68
CA GLU A 62 11.13 6.20 14.45
C GLU A 62 11.90 6.16 13.12
N GLY A 63 11.80 5.09 12.33
CA GLY A 63 12.65 4.90 11.15
C GLY A 63 12.34 5.81 9.95
N MET A 64 11.15 6.44 9.91
CA MET A 64 10.70 7.37 8.86
C MET A 64 9.94 8.54 9.47
N ASN A 65 9.68 9.59 8.68
CA ASN A 65 8.96 10.80 9.10
C ASN A 65 9.64 11.54 10.27
N TYR A 66 10.97 11.57 10.28
CA TYR A 66 11.73 12.34 11.26
C TYR A 66 11.42 13.85 11.14
N PRO A 67 11.24 14.59 12.26
CA PRO A 67 11.45 14.18 13.67
C PRO A 67 10.22 13.58 14.36
N TYR A 68 9.12 13.37 13.65
CA TYR A 68 7.85 12.95 14.24
C TYR A 68 7.74 11.44 14.51
N GLY A 69 8.30 10.61 13.63
CA GLY A 69 8.04 9.18 13.63
C GLY A 69 6.62 8.83 13.20
N GLU A 70 6.15 7.63 13.53
CA GLU A 70 4.80 7.16 13.22
C GLU A 70 4.36 6.02 14.14
N HIS A 71 3.07 5.73 14.25
CA HIS A 71 2.62 4.51 14.91
C HIS A 71 2.91 3.27 14.04
N ILE A 72 3.53 2.23 14.61
CA ILE A 72 4.10 1.08 13.88
C ILE A 72 3.12 0.33 12.97
N VAL A 73 1.83 0.32 13.32
CA VAL A 73 0.76 -0.29 12.50
C VAL A 73 0.66 0.39 11.14
N TYR A 74 0.91 1.70 11.06
CA TYR A 74 0.84 2.49 9.84
C TYR A 74 2.10 2.40 8.98
N ALA A 75 3.21 1.94 9.55
CA ALA A 75 4.46 1.64 8.84
C ALA A 75 4.54 0.21 8.28
N ASP A 76 3.46 -0.59 8.41
CA ASP A 76 3.42 -2.04 8.10
C ASP A 76 4.52 -2.83 8.84
N GLY A 77 4.82 -2.42 10.08
CA GLY A 77 5.93 -2.98 10.87
C GLY A 77 5.63 -4.27 11.60
N GLN A 78 4.45 -4.89 11.40
CA GLN A 78 4.03 -6.16 12.01
C GLN A 78 4.25 -6.23 13.53
N LEU A 79 3.45 -5.43 14.27
CA LEU A 79 3.58 -5.21 15.71
C LEU A 79 3.77 -6.50 16.54
N LEU A 80 3.05 -7.58 16.24
CA LEU A 80 3.21 -8.87 16.93
C LEU A 80 4.67 -9.35 16.94
N PHE A 81 5.33 -9.20 15.79
CA PHE A 81 6.64 -9.78 15.55
C PHE A 81 7.76 -8.80 15.86
N SER A 82 7.68 -7.55 15.40
CA SER A 82 8.75 -6.56 15.59
C SER A 82 8.90 -6.08 17.03
N VAL A 83 7.83 -6.09 17.82
CA VAL A 83 7.87 -5.63 19.22
C VAL A 83 7.99 -6.79 20.19
N PHE A 84 7.10 -7.77 20.11
CA PHE A 84 7.00 -8.80 21.14
C PHE A 84 7.94 -9.99 20.91
N LEU A 85 8.25 -10.33 19.66
CA LEU A 85 8.99 -11.56 19.35
C LEU A 85 10.42 -11.32 18.87
N ALA A 86 10.72 -10.18 18.24
CA ALA A 86 12.06 -9.88 17.73
C ALA A 86 13.13 -9.87 18.83
N LYS A 87 12.82 -9.31 20.01
CA LYS A 87 13.76 -9.23 21.15
C LYS A 87 14.00 -10.57 21.86
N LEU A 88 13.19 -11.59 21.56
CA LEU A 88 13.26 -12.90 22.22
C LEU A 88 14.12 -13.92 21.43
N LEU A 89 14.49 -13.62 20.19
CA LEU A 89 15.18 -14.57 19.32
C LEU A 89 16.60 -14.06 19.00
N PRO A 90 17.66 -14.86 19.25
CA PRO A 90 19.04 -14.48 18.92
C PRO A 90 19.35 -14.66 17.42
N ILE A 91 18.48 -14.17 16.54
CA ILE A 91 18.61 -14.23 15.08
C ILE A 91 18.36 -12.84 14.48
N SER A 92 18.83 -12.60 13.26
CA SER A 92 18.53 -11.33 12.60
C SER A 92 17.03 -11.18 12.36
N ALA A 93 16.53 -9.93 12.41
CA ALA A 93 15.12 -9.64 12.13
C ALA A 93 14.68 -10.20 10.77
N LEU A 94 15.53 -10.08 9.75
CA LEU A 94 15.29 -10.63 8.42
C LEU A 94 15.07 -12.14 8.46
N ALA A 95 15.90 -12.87 9.21
CA ALA A 95 15.74 -14.30 9.38
C ALA A 95 14.44 -14.65 10.11
N ALA A 96 14.10 -13.91 11.16
CA ALA A 96 12.85 -14.11 11.89
C ALA A 96 11.63 -13.97 10.97
N MET A 97 11.58 -12.93 10.14
CA MET A 97 10.47 -12.73 9.21
C MET A 97 10.35 -13.87 8.19
N HIS A 98 11.47 -14.31 7.59
CA HIS A 98 11.45 -15.41 6.63
C HIS A 98 11.04 -16.74 7.26
N TRP A 99 11.51 -17.04 8.47
CA TRP A 99 11.07 -18.23 9.19
C TRP A 99 9.58 -18.20 9.52
N LEU A 100 9.02 -17.04 9.85
CA LEU A 100 7.58 -16.87 10.06
C LEU A 100 6.78 -17.08 8.77
N ILE A 101 7.26 -16.56 7.63
CA ILE A 101 6.64 -16.80 6.32
C ILE A 101 6.66 -18.30 6.00
N ILE A 102 7.82 -18.95 6.14
CA ILE A 102 7.98 -20.41 5.96
C ILE A 102 7.01 -21.18 6.86
N ALA A 103 6.95 -20.83 8.15
CA ALA A 103 6.03 -21.44 9.10
C ALA A 103 4.56 -21.21 8.70
N GLY A 104 4.25 -20.06 8.10
CA GLY A 104 2.97 -19.74 7.50
C GLY A 104 2.60 -20.70 6.37
N PHE A 105 3.51 -21.01 5.45
CA PHE A 105 3.28 -21.98 4.37
C PHE A 105 3.08 -23.40 4.89
N ILE A 106 3.98 -23.87 5.77
CA ILE A 106 3.87 -25.21 6.37
C ILE A 106 2.56 -25.36 7.15
N SER A 107 2.20 -24.35 7.93
CA SER A 107 0.94 -24.33 8.68
C SER A 107 -0.28 -24.26 7.76
N GLY A 108 -0.21 -23.52 6.66
CA GLY A 108 -1.25 -23.49 5.63
C GLY A 108 -1.56 -24.86 5.06
N ILE A 109 -0.52 -25.63 4.72
CA ILE A 109 -0.65 -27.02 4.23
C ILE A 109 -1.28 -27.89 5.33
N TYR A 110 -0.76 -27.80 6.55
CA TYR A 110 -1.23 -28.60 7.69
C TYR A 110 -2.72 -28.36 7.99
N PHE A 111 -3.16 -27.09 8.08
CA PHE A 111 -4.55 -26.78 8.40
C PHE A 111 -5.50 -27.03 7.23
N SER A 112 -5.07 -26.82 5.98
CA SER A 112 -5.84 -27.21 4.80
C SER A 112 -6.08 -28.73 4.78
N TYR A 113 -5.04 -29.52 5.06
CA TYR A 113 -5.14 -30.96 5.26
C TYR A 113 -6.15 -31.30 6.38
N LYS A 114 -6.06 -30.66 7.55
CA LYS A 114 -6.97 -30.92 8.68
C LYS A 114 -8.42 -30.63 8.32
N VAL A 115 -8.70 -29.54 7.61
CA VAL A 115 -10.06 -29.24 7.15
C VAL A 115 -10.56 -30.33 6.20
N LEU A 116 -9.76 -30.75 5.21
CA LEU A 116 -10.14 -31.85 4.31
C LEU A 116 -10.40 -33.17 5.04
N ARG A 117 -9.62 -33.49 6.08
CA ARG A 117 -9.87 -34.67 6.93
C ARG A 117 -11.17 -34.54 7.73
N ASN A 118 -11.54 -33.34 8.18
CA ASN A 118 -12.85 -33.10 8.82
C ASN A 118 -14.03 -33.30 7.86
N PHE A 119 -13.78 -33.23 6.54
CA PHE A 119 -14.74 -33.58 5.48
C PHE A 119 -14.61 -35.02 4.97
N ASN A 120 -13.89 -35.89 5.70
CA ASN A 120 -13.70 -37.31 5.38
C ASN A 120 -12.93 -37.61 4.08
N VAL A 121 -12.16 -36.65 3.55
CA VAL A 121 -11.21 -36.94 2.47
C VAL A 121 -10.11 -37.86 2.99
N SER A 122 -9.73 -38.91 2.24
CA SER A 122 -8.67 -39.85 2.69
C SER A 122 -7.32 -39.16 2.89
N PHE A 123 -6.42 -39.79 3.66
CA PHE A 123 -5.12 -39.24 4.04
C PHE A 123 -4.30 -38.71 2.85
N VAL A 124 -4.05 -39.57 1.84
CA VAL A 124 -3.19 -39.24 0.69
C VAL A 124 -3.75 -38.05 -0.08
N TRP A 125 -5.06 -38.06 -0.37
CA TRP A 125 -5.69 -36.99 -1.14
C TRP A 125 -5.84 -35.70 -0.36
N ALA A 126 -6.11 -35.77 0.94
CA ALA A 126 -6.12 -34.59 1.80
C ALA A 126 -4.72 -33.94 1.85
N LEU A 127 -3.65 -34.74 1.82
CA LEU A 127 -2.28 -34.24 1.78
C LEU A 127 -1.97 -33.55 0.45
N VAL A 128 -2.23 -34.22 -0.67
CA VAL A 128 -2.00 -33.67 -2.03
C VAL A 128 -2.78 -32.37 -2.23
N PHE A 129 -4.07 -32.36 -1.93
CA PHE A 129 -4.88 -31.16 -2.10
C PHE A 129 -4.57 -30.08 -1.08
N GLY A 130 -4.20 -30.42 0.16
CA GLY A 130 -3.73 -29.45 1.14
C GLY A 130 -2.49 -28.69 0.64
N VAL A 131 -1.60 -29.38 -0.06
CA VAL A 131 -0.46 -28.75 -0.75
C VAL A 131 -0.93 -27.82 -1.86
N VAL A 132 -1.72 -28.31 -2.82
CA VAL A 132 -2.13 -27.52 -3.99
C VAL A 132 -2.93 -26.27 -3.59
N ILE A 133 -3.85 -26.38 -2.62
CA ILE A 133 -4.61 -25.25 -2.06
C ILE A 133 -3.68 -24.19 -1.48
N THR A 134 -2.62 -24.58 -0.79
CA THR A 134 -1.70 -23.62 -0.18
C THR A 134 -0.79 -22.97 -1.22
N VAL A 135 -0.26 -23.77 -2.15
CA VAL A 135 0.61 -23.29 -3.23
C VAL A 135 -0.12 -22.33 -4.16
N MET A 136 -1.39 -22.60 -4.48
CA MET A 136 -2.21 -21.74 -5.35
C MET A 136 -2.90 -20.59 -4.62
N SER A 137 -2.62 -20.39 -3.33
CA SER A 137 -3.22 -19.31 -2.57
C SER A 137 -2.89 -17.95 -3.22
N PRO A 138 -3.86 -17.02 -3.36
CA PRO A 138 -3.59 -15.68 -3.88
C PRO A 138 -2.59 -14.91 -3.00
N GLN A 139 -2.44 -15.29 -1.73
CA GLN A 139 -1.48 -14.68 -0.81
C GLN A 139 -0.01 -14.96 -1.20
N VAL A 140 0.29 -15.95 -2.07
CA VAL A 140 1.65 -16.19 -2.57
C VAL A 140 2.22 -14.96 -3.28
N PHE A 141 1.40 -14.21 -4.00
CA PHE A 141 1.84 -12.99 -4.70
C PHE A 141 2.18 -11.83 -3.76
N ARG A 142 1.83 -11.93 -2.47
CA ARG A 142 2.20 -10.93 -1.46
C ARG A 142 3.67 -11.04 -1.03
N LEU A 143 4.34 -12.13 -1.39
CA LEU A 143 5.80 -12.27 -1.29
C LEU A 143 6.57 -11.21 -2.11
N SER A 144 5.91 -10.50 -3.02
CA SER A 144 6.50 -9.38 -3.77
C SER A 144 6.83 -8.15 -2.93
N GLY A 145 6.26 -8.00 -1.73
CA GLY A 145 6.54 -6.86 -0.87
C GLY A 145 5.55 -6.61 0.27
N HIS A 146 4.42 -7.30 0.30
CA HIS A 146 3.39 -7.17 1.33
C HIS A 146 3.47 -8.32 2.35
N PHE A 147 4.62 -8.43 3.04
CA PHE A 147 4.96 -9.62 3.84
C PHE A 147 3.97 -9.92 4.98
N SER A 148 3.44 -8.88 5.61
CA SER A 148 2.39 -8.97 6.63
C SER A 148 1.11 -9.64 6.12
N LEU A 149 0.87 -9.61 4.80
CA LEU A 149 -0.28 -10.23 4.14
C LEU A 149 0.03 -11.60 3.50
N ALA A 150 1.31 -12.01 3.48
CA ALA A 150 1.80 -13.23 2.86
C ALA A 150 1.62 -14.49 3.72
N TYR A 151 1.11 -14.36 4.95
CA TYR A 151 0.83 -15.50 5.84
C TYR A 151 -0.36 -16.33 5.36
N VAL A 152 -0.09 -17.30 4.48
CA VAL A 152 -1.09 -18.20 3.88
C VAL A 152 -1.85 -19.06 4.90
N CYS A 153 -1.32 -19.25 6.12
CA CYS A 153 -1.95 -20.08 7.14
C CYS A 153 -3.22 -19.47 7.76
N LEU A 154 -3.38 -18.14 7.71
CA LEU A 154 -4.39 -17.47 8.51
C LEU A 154 -5.81 -17.90 8.12
N MET A 155 -6.11 -17.97 6.83
CA MET A 155 -7.44 -18.41 6.37
C MET A 155 -7.70 -19.92 6.64
N PRO A 156 -6.78 -20.87 6.37
CA PRO A 156 -6.91 -22.26 6.79
C PRO A 156 -7.13 -22.44 8.30
N ILE A 157 -6.41 -21.69 9.14
CA ILE A 157 -6.59 -21.74 10.60
C ILE A 157 -7.97 -21.24 10.99
N LEU A 158 -8.41 -20.10 10.45
CA LEU A 158 -9.74 -19.54 10.70
C LEU A 158 -10.84 -20.55 10.33
N PHE A 159 -10.74 -21.15 9.13
CA PHE A 159 -11.67 -22.16 8.68
C PHE A 159 -11.64 -23.39 9.61
N TYR A 160 -10.46 -23.89 9.96
CA TYR A 160 -10.34 -25.01 10.87
C TYR A 160 -10.98 -24.75 12.24
N LEU A 161 -10.70 -23.61 12.88
CA LEU A 161 -11.22 -23.26 14.21
C LEU A 161 -12.75 -23.10 14.18
N THR A 162 -13.27 -22.35 13.20
CA THR A 162 -14.72 -22.11 13.09
C THR A 162 -15.49 -23.39 12.77
N GLN A 163 -14.96 -24.24 11.88
CA GLN A 163 -15.53 -25.56 11.60
C GLN A 163 -15.43 -26.51 12.82
N ARG A 164 -14.27 -26.52 13.50
CA ARG A 164 -14.06 -27.39 14.67
C ARG A 164 -15.02 -27.07 15.80
N TYR A 165 -15.24 -25.78 16.07
CA TYR A 165 -16.21 -25.35 17.09
C TYR A 165 -17.64 -25.73 16.72
N ARG A 166 -18.03 -25.60 15.43
CA ARG A 166 -19.36 -26.03 14.97
C ARG A 166 -19.58 -27.54 15.13
N GLN A 167 -18.55 -28.35 14.90
CA GLN A 167 -18.62 -29.81 15.04
C GLN A 167 -18.56 -30.26 16.50
N ALA A 168 -17.65 -29.69 17.30
CA ALA A 168 -17.48 -30.00 18.72
C ALA A 168 -17.18 -28.71 19.50
N PRO A 169 -18.23 -28.05 20.02
CA PRO A 169 -18.08 -26.82 20.81
C PRO A 169 -17.17 -27.07 22.00
N SER A 170 -16.18 -26.21 22.18
CA SER A 170 -15.31 -26.24 23.35
C SER A 170 -14.81 -24.84 23.67
N PHE A 171 -14.67 -24.54 24.97
CA PHE A 171 -14.10 -23.28 25.42
C PHE A 171 -12.69 -23.07 24.86
N LYS A 172 -11.86 -24.13 24.84
CA LYS A 172 -10.52 -24.09 24.23
C LYS A 172 -10.55 -23.61 22.78
N CYS A 173 -11.53 -24.03 21.98
CA CYS A 173 -11.61 -23.58 20.59
C CYS A 173 -12.02 -22.11 20.46
N LEU A 174 -12.91 -21.61 21.34
CA LEU A 174 -13.25 -20.18 21.39
C LEU A 174 -12.07 -19.33 21.87
N LEU A 175 -11.35 -19.78 22.89
CA LEU A 175 -10.15 -19.12 23.38
C LEU A 175 -9.08 -19.05 22.28
N LEU A 176 -8.87 -20.14 21.54
CA LEU A 176 -7.95 -20.14 20.39
C LEU A 176 -8.43 -19.19 19.28
N LEU A 177 -9.73 -19.11 19.00
CA LEU A 177 -10.28 -18.17 18.02
C LEU A 177 -10.08 -16.71 18.46
N PHE A 178 -10.28 -16.43 19.75
CA PHE A 178 -10.02 -15.12 20.36
C PHE A 178 -8.54 -14.71 20.20
N ILE A 179 -7.62 -15.56 20.68
CA ILE A 179 -6.18 -15.31 20.59
C ILE A 179 -5.75 -15.18 19.13
N PHE A 180 -6.22 -16.07 18.26
CA PHE A 180 -5.92 -16.02 16.83
C PHE A 180 -6.35 -14.69 16.20
N THR A 181 -7.54 -14.18 16.55
CA THR A 181 -8.04 -12.91 16.02
C THR A 181 -7.18 -11.73 16.45
N ILE A 182 -6.79 -11.67 17.73
CA ILE A 182 -5.87 -10.63 18.24
C ILE A 182 -4.51 -10.74 17.54
N CYS A 183 -3.90 -11.93 17.51
CA CYS A 183 -2.61 -12.12 16.85
C CYS A 183 -2.66 -11.72 15.38
N ALA A 184 -3.72 -12.08 14.64
CA ALA A 184 -3.88 -11.71 13.25
C ALA A 184 -3.99 -10.18 13.07
N GLY A 185 -4.70 -9.49 13.96
CA GLY A 185 -4.77 -8.02 13.95
C GLY A 185 -3.46 -7.32 14.26
N LEU A 186 -2.67 -7.87 15.20
CA LEU A 186 -1.33 -7.38 15.54
C LEU A 186 -0.29 -7.65 14.44
N VAL A 187 -0.54 -8.64 13.58
CA VAL A 187 0.25 -8.82 12.34
C VAL A 187 -0.16 -7.77 11.31
N HIS A 188 -1.45 -7.67 11.02
CA HIS A 188 -1.98 -6.69 10.08
C HIS A 188 -3.49 -6.47 10.27
N ILE A 189 -3.93 -5.20 10.35
CA ILE A 189 -5.31 -4.84 10.72
C ILE A 189 -6.38 -5.35 9.73
N TYR A 190 -6.03 -5.55 8.45
CA TYR A 190 -6.94 -6.13 7.45
C TYR A 190 -7.51 -7.50 7.88
N TYR A 191 -6.73 -8.30 8.63
CA TYR A 191 -7.20 -9.60 9.06
C TYR A 191 -8.36 -9.52 10.05
N LEU A 192 -8.42 -8.48 10.89
CA LEU A 192 -9.57 -8.25 11.77
C LEU A 192 -10.85 -8.11 10.97
N ALA A 193 -10.80 -7.32 9.89
CA ALA A 193 -11.95 -7.11 9.00
C ALA A 193 -12.34 -8.40 8.26
N ILE A 194 -11.37 -9.13 7.71
CA ILE A 194 -11.63 -10.40 7.01
C ILE A 194 -12.27 -11.42 7.96
N ILE A 195 -11.74 -11.57 9.18
CA ILE A 195 -12.27 -12.48 10.20
C ILE A 195 -13.67 -12.03 10.66
N GLY A 196 -13.88 -10.72 10.85
CA GLY A 196 -15.16 -10.15 11.21
C GLY A 196 -16.25 -10.44 10.18
N ILE A 197 -15.96 -10.21 8.89
CA ILE A 197 -16.91 -10.50 7.80
C ILE A 197 -17.16 -12.01 7.66
N TRP A 198 -16.12 -12.84 7.86
CA TRP A 198 -16.26 -14.30 7.88
C TRP A 198 -17.28 -14.77 8.92
N VAL A 199 -17.17 -14.30 10.17
CA VAL A 199 -18.14 -14.69 11.23
C VAL A 199 -19.49 -14.02 11.06
N LEU A 200 -19.55 -12.82 10.48
CA LEU A 200 -20.81 -12.14 10.15
C LEU A 200 -21.66 -13.00 9.21
N PHE A 201 -21.05 -13.57 8.16
CA PHE A 201 -21.76 -14.46 7.23
C PHE A 201 -22.01 -15.87 7.78
N LEU A 202 -21.33 -16.30 8.85
CA LEU A 202 -21.64 -17.58 9.51
C LEU A 202 -22.98 -17.57 10.27
N VAL A 203 -23.40 -16.42 10.80
CA VAL A 203 -24.64 -16.27 11.58
C VAL A 203 -25.91 -16.46 10.73
N PRO A 204 -26.18 -15.72 9.64
CA PRO A 204 -27.43 -15.86 8.88
C PRO A 204 -27.57 -17.25 8.26
N VAL A 205 -26.46 -17.86 7.84
CA VAL A 205 -26.40 -19.22 7.31
C VAL A 205 -26.93 -20.27 8.27
N SER A 206 -26.72 -20.08 9.57
CA SER A 206 -27.17 -21.04 10.58
C SER A 206 -28.70 -21.19 10.63
N VAL A 207 -29.44 -20.21 10.10
CA VAL A 207 -30.90 -20.21 9.97
C VAL A 207 -31.36 -20.89 8.68
N LEU A 208 -30.50 -21.00 7.67
CA LEU A 208 -30.79 -21.62 6.36
C LEU A 208 -30.61 -23.17 6.36
N ILE A 209 -30.14 -23.74 7.47
CA ILE A 209 -29.86 -25.17 7.67
C ILE A 209 -31.13 -25.86 8.23
N PRO A 210 -31.33 -27.20 8.09
CA PRO A 210 -32.56 -27.88 8.49
C PRO A 210 -33.07 -27.53 9.89
N LYS A 211 -34.41 -27.36 9.97
CA LYS A 211 -35.16 -26.75 11.09
C LYS A 211 -34.79 -27.29 12.48
N ASP A 212 -34.51 -28.58 12.59
CA ASP A 212 -34.28 -29.27 13.87
C ASP A 212 -32.99 -28.86 14.59
N THR A 213 -32.04 -28.22 13.88
CA THR A 213 -30.74 -27.83 14.44
C THR A 213 -30.47 -26.32 14.40
N VAL A 214 -31.44 -25.52 13.94
CA VAL A 214 -31.29 -24.07 13.70
C VAL A 214 -30.84 -23.32 14.95
N ARG A 215 -31.57 -23.47 16.08
CA ARG A 215 -31.26 -22.74 17.33
C ARG A 215 -29.85 -23.05 17.84
N LEU A 216 -29.43 -24.31 17.75
CA LEU A 216 -28.10 -24.75 18.18
C LEU A 216 -27.00 -24.17 17.28
N ASN A 217 -27.18 -24.25 15.96
CA ASN A 217 -26.22 -23.71 14.99
C ASN A 217 -26.13 -22.18 15.07
N PHE A 218 -27.26 -21.51 15.31
CA PHE A 218 -27.33 -20.07 15.51
C PHE A 218 -26.56 -19.65 16.75
N ASN A 219 -26.83 -20.25 17.91
CA ASN A 219 -26.11 -19.94 19.15
C ASN A 219 -24.60 -20.17 19.00
N ARG A 220 -24.19 -21.26 18.32
CA ARG A 220 -22.77 -21.53 18.05
C ARG A 220 -22.13 -20.49 17.14
N SER A 221 -22.85 -20.00 16.12
CA SER A 221 -22.33 -18.99 15.20
C SER A 221 -22.29 -17.61 15.86
N LEU A 222 -23.33 -17.27 16.62
CA LEU A 222 -23.41 -16.04 17.41
C LEU A 222 -22.30 -15.96 18.45
N LEU A 223 -22.01 -17.04 19.17
CA LEU A 223 -20.94 -17.04 20.18
C LEU A 223 -19.55 -16.85 19.53
N GLN A 224 -19.31 -17.43 18.35
CA GLN A 224 -18.08 -17.13 17.58
C GLN A 224 -18.04 -15.65 17.18
N ALA A 225 -19.15 -15.09 16.71
CA ALA A 225 -19.24 -13.67 16.33
C ALA A 225 -19.00 -12.73 17.53
N ILE A 226 -19.53 -13.05 18.72
CA ILE A 226 -19.29 -12.29 19.95
C ILE A 226 -17.80 -12.34 20.33
N VAL A 227 -17.20 -13.53 20.34
CA VAL A 227 -15.78 -13.70 20.70
C VAL A 227 -14.86 -12.94 19.75
N VAL A 228 -15.12 -13.03 18.44
CA VAL A 228 -14.39 -12.26 17.43
C VAL A 228 -14.66 -10.77 17.59
N GLY A 229 -15.90 -10.36 17.83
CA GLY A 229 -16.27 -8.95 18.06
C GLY A 229 -15.53 -8.34 19.24
N VAL A 230 -15.42 -9.07 20.36
CA VAL A 230 -14.64 -8.63 21.53
C VAL A 230 -13.15 -8.53 21.18
N ALA A 231 -12.58 -9.50 20.47
CA ALA A 231 -11.18 -9.45 20.04
C ALA A 231 -10.88 -8.26 19.12
N ILE A 232 -11.78 -7.97 18.17
CA ILE A 232 -11.68 -6.80 17.27
C ILE A 232 -11.76 -5.51 18.09
N PHE A 233 -12.75 -5.41 18.98
CA PHE A 233 -12.93 -4.24 19.85
C PHE A 233 -11.66 -3.96 20.66
N LEU A 234 -11.10 -4.97 21.33
CA LEU A 234 -9.87 -4.81 22.11
C LEU A 234 -8.69 -4.40 21.23
N SER A 235 -8.55 -4.96 20.03
CA SER A 235 -7.47 -4.60 19.11
C SER A 235 -7.57 -3.14 18.65
N ILE A 236 -8.78 -2.65 18.37
CA ILE A 236 -9.02 -1.25 18.01
C ILE A 236 -8.74 -0.32 19.20
N VAL A 237 -9.20 -0.69 20.41
CA VAL A 237 -8.93 0.09 21.63
C VAL A 237 -7.43 0.22 21.87
N VAL A 238 -6.65 -0.84 21.66
CA VAL A 238 -5.18 -0.77 21.77
C VAL A 238 -4.62 0.26 20.79
N VAL A 239 -4.98 0.20 19.50
CA VAL A 239 -4.47 1.15 18.50
C VAL A 239 -4.87 2.59 18.85
N LEU A 240 -6.13 2.83 19.23
CA LEU A 240 -6.61 4.17 19.59
C LEU A 240 -5.97 4.70 20.88
N ALA A 241 -5.62 3.83 21.82
CA ALA A 241 -4.99 4.22 23.08
C ALA A 241 -3.48 4.46 22.94
N THR A 242 -2.84 3.92 21.90
CA THR A 242 -1.39 4.05 21.67
C THR A 242 -1.03 5.02 20.56
N ASP A 243 -2.00 5.50 19.80
CA ASP A 243 -1.81 6.45 18.71
C ASP A 243 -2.08 7.89 19.17
N ASN A 244 -1.03 8.71 19.17
CA ASN A 244 -1.11 10.12 19.61
C ASN A 244 -1.50 11.08 18.48
N VAL A 245 -1.64 10.61 17.24
CA VAL A 245 -1.94 11.45 16.07
C VAL A 245 -3.45 11.62 15.91
N VAL A 246 -3.93 12.86 15.93
CA VAL A 246 -5.38 13.18 15.93
C VAL A 246 -5.96 13.51 14.55
N ASP A 247 -5.12 13.80 13.55
CA ASP A 247 -5.50 14.35 12.25
C ASP A 247 -5.18 13.40 11.08
N ARG A 248 -5.27 12.09 11.33
CA ARG A 248 -5.03 11.08 10.28
C ARG A 248 -6.09 11.15 9.18
N PRO A 249 -5.73 10.84 7.93
CA PRO A 249 -6.71 10.73 6.86
C PRO A 249 -7.70 9.58 7.14
N VAL A 250 -8.98 9.95 7.16
CA VAL A 250 -10.11 9.03 7.36
C VAL A 250 -10.64 8.50 6.01
N TYR A 251 -10.21 9.11 4.90
CA TYR A 251 -10.68 8.87 3.54
C TYR A 251 -9.54 8.40 2.62
N PRO A 252 -9.19 7.10 2.63
CA PRO A 252 -8.26 6.58 1.65
C PRO A 252 -8.89 6.58 0.24
N SER A 253 -8.07 6.90 -0.75
CA SER A 253 -8.46 6.81 -2.15
C SER A 253 -8.62 5.34 -2.60
N ASN A 254 -9.28 5.11 -3.75
CA ASN A 254 -9.23 3.86 -4.52
C ASN A 254 -9.94 2.60 -4.00
N ALA A 255 -10.76 2.67 -2.95
CA ALA A 255 -11.54 1.52 -2.45
C ALA A 255 -12.31 0.74 -3.54
N ARG A 256 -12.84 1.45 -4.55
CA ARG A 256 -13.59 0.88 -5.69
C ARG A 256 -12.71 0.47 -6.88
N ALA A 257 -11.48 0.97 -6.97
CA ALA A 257 -10.57 0.65 -8.09
C ALA A 257 -9.97 -0.76 -7.97
N HIS A 258 -10.00 -1.33 -6.77
CA HIS A 258 -9.36 -2.58 -6.41
C HIS A 258 -10.39 -3.60 -5.92
N VAL A 259 -11.30 -4.00 -6.82
CA VAL A 259 -12.35 -5.00 -6.57
C VAL A 259 -12.07 -6.30 -7.32
N THR A 260 -12.70 -7.39 -6.89
CA THR A 260 -12.59 -8.71 -7.54
C THR A 260 -13.60 -8.83 -8.68
N GLY A 261 -13.11 -9.01 -9.91
CA GLY A 261 -13.93 -9.33 -11.08
C GLY A 261 -14.04 -10.83 -11.36
N LEU A 262 -14.85 -11.20 -12.37
CA LEU A 262 -14.99 -12.60 -12.79
C LEU A 262 -13.67 -13.19 -13.35
N MET A 263 -12.91 -12.39 -14.08
CA MET A 263 -11.63 -12.83 -14.64
C MET A 263 -10.62 -13.16 -13.54
N ASP A 264 -10.63 -12.42 -12.43
CA ASP A 264 -9.76 -12.66 -11.27
C ASP A 264 -10.04 -14.00 -10.58
N ILE A 265 -11.23 -14.57 -10.76
CA ILE A 265 -11.65 -15.85 -10.17
C ILE A 265 -11.33 -17.02 -11.09
N PHE A 266 -11.64 -16.87 -12.40
CA PHE A 266 -11.65 -17.98 -13.34
C PHE A 266 -10.46 -18.04 -14.29
N THR A 267 -9.69 -16.97 -14.42
CA THR A 267 -8.52 -16.91 -15.32
C THR A 267 -7.26 -16.54 -14.56
N SER A 268 -6.10 -16.87 -15.13
CA SER A 268 -4.81 -16.51 -14.56
C SER A 268 -3.76 -16.37 -15.64
N SER A 269 -3.06 -15.25 -15.67
CA SER A 269 -1.86 -15.06 -16.50
C SER A 269 -0.66 -15.89 -16.04
N TYR A 270 -0.69 -16.43 -14.82
CA TYR A 270 0.35 -17.29 -14.28
C TYR A 270 0.13 -18.77 -14.64
N SER A 271 -1.12 -19.20 -14.79
CA SER A 271 -1.46 -20.58 -15.16
C SER A 271 -0.93 -20.94 -16.55
N TYR A 272 -0.18 -22.03 -16.66
CA TYR A 272 0.27 -22.56 -17.96
C TYR A 272 -0.90 -22.92 -18.88
N ILE A 273 -2.04 -23.35 -18.31
CA ILE A 273 -3.24 -23.72 -19.08
C ILE A 273 -3.81 -22.47 -19.76
N TRP A 274 -3.95 -21.37 -19.01
CA TRP A 274 -4.48 -20.12 -19.54
C TRP A 274 -3.49 -19.39 -20.46
N GLN A 275 -2.18 -19.49 -20.20
CA GLN A 275 -1.15 -19.01 -21.13
C GLN A 275 -1.25 -19.72 -22.48
N TRP A 276 -1.49 -21.03 -22.48
CA TRP A 276 -1.71 -21.80 -23.71
C TRP A 276 -2.96 -21.32 -24.47
N PHE A 277 -4.10 -21.19 -23.79
CA PHE A 277 -5.33 -20.65 -24.41
C PHE A 277 -5.17 -19.22 -24.93
N SER A 278 -4.40 -18.38 -24.23
CA SER A 278 -4.12 -17.02 -24.67
C SER A 278 -3.21 -17.01 -25.91
N GLY A 279 -2.21 -17.90 -25.96
CA GLY A 279 -1.36 -18.10 -27.15
C GLY A 279 -2.12 -18.57 -28.39
N LEU A 280 -3.27 -19.25 -28.20
CA LEU A 280 -4.19 -19.62 -29.28
C LEU A 280 -5.15 -18.49 -29.70
N GLY A 281 -5.07 -17.31 -29.07
CA GLY A 281 -5.98 -16.18 -29.33
C GLY A 281 -7.40 -16.37 -28.79
N MET A 282 -7.67 -17.42 -28.00
CA MET A 282 -9.00 -17.69 -27.45
C MET A 282 -9.36 -16.77 -26.27
N ILE A 283 -8.34 -16.23 -25.59
CA ILE A 283 -8.50 -15.24 -24.51
C ILE A 283 -7.46 -14.14 -24.71
N SER A 284 -7.96 -12.91 -24.84
CA SER A 284 -7.12 -11.75 -25.12
C SER A 284 -6.29 -11.31 -23.91
N LYS A 285 -6.86 -11.37 -22.69
CA LYS A 285 -6.21 -10.91 -21.45
C LYS A 285 -6.68 -11.72 -20.23
N PRO A 286 -5.99 -12.81 -19.86
CA PRO A 286 -6.24 -13.48 -18.58
C PRO A 286 -5.83 -12.56 -17.41
N ALA A 287 -6.43 -12.77 -16.23
CA ALA A 287 -6.19 -11.92 -15.08
C ALA A 287 -4.72 -11.91 -14.63
N ALA A 288 -4.15 -10.72 -14.46
CA ALA A 288 -2.85 -10.50 -13.84
C ALA A 288 -3.01 -10.31 -12.33
N PHE A 289 -1.87 -10.35 -11.60
CA PHE A 289 -1.90 -10.03 -10.18
C PHE A 289 -2.47 -8.63 -9.96
N SER A 290 -3.53 -8.58 -9.16
CA SER A 290 -4.27 -7.40 -8.76
C SER A 290 -4.64 -7.54 -7.29
N GLU A 291 -5.14 -6.46 -6.70
CA GLU A 291 -5.61 -6.50 -5.33
C GLU A 291 -6.81 -7.45 -5.08
N GLY A 292 -7.62 -7.70 -6.13
CA GLY A 292 -8.75 -8.64 -6.12
C GLY A 292 -8.44 -10.03 -6.66
N TYR A 293 -7.19 -10.30 -7.08
CA TYR A 293 -6.83 -11.56 -7.69
C TYR A 293 -7.10 -12.77 -6.77
N VAL A 294 -7.89 -13.74 -7.24
CA VAL A 294 -8.38 -14.88 -6.44
C VAL A 294 -8.61 -16.13 -7.30
N TYR A 295 -7.68 -16.43 -8.21
CA TYR A 295 -7.85 -17.55 -9.13
C TYR A 295 -7.99 -18.89 -8.39
N ILE A 296 -9.10 -19.60 -8.62
CA ILE A 296 -9.44 -20.83 -7.88
C ILE A 296 -8.84 -22.10 -8.50
N GLY A 297 -8.30 -22.03 -9.71
CA GLY A 297 -7.80 -23.17 -10.48
C GLY A 297 -8.84 -23.77 -11.44
N VAL A 298 -8.36 -24.38 -12.53
CA VAL A 298 -9.22 -24.97 -13.58
C VAL A 298 -10.13 -26.06 -13.01
N VAL A 299 -9.59 -26.93 -12.16
CA VAL A 299 -10.35 -28.07 -11.62
C VAL A 299 -11.46 -27.62 -10.66
N PRO A 300 -11.20 -26.75 -9.66
CA PRO A 300 -12.26 -26.16 -8.87
C PRO A 300 -13.29 -25.40 -9.71
N ALA A 301 -12.87 -24.66 -10.75
CA ALA A 301 -13.80 -23.98 -11.65
C ALA A 301 -14.73 -24.96 -12.39
N LEU A 302 -14.20 -26.05 -12.93
CA LEU A 302 -15.00 -27.11 -13.57
C LEU A 302 -15.98 -27.74 -12.57
N MET A 303 -15.55 -27.99 -11.32
CA MET A 303 -16.45 -28.53 -10.29
C MET A 303 -17.60 -27.58 -9.95
N LEU A 304 -17.34 -26.27 -9.90
CA LEU A 304 -18.38 -25.26 -9.68
C LEU A 304 -19.35 -25.11 -10.86
N LEU A 305 -18.94 -25.45 -12.08
CA LEU A 305 -19.81 -25.49 -13.24
C LEU A 305 -20.63 -26.79 -13.30
N CYS A 306 -19.99 -27.94 -13.06
CA CYS A 306 -20.62 -29.26 -13.19
C CYS A 306 -21.60 -29.57 -12.05
N TYR A 307 -21.32 -29.12 -10.81
CA TYR A 307 -22.13 -29.49 -9.65
C TYR A 307 -23.54 -28.87 -9.66
N PRO A 308 -23.74 -27.58 -9.98
CA PRO A 308 -25.08 -27.01 -10.16
C PRO A 308 -25.88 -27.70 -11.26
N VAL A 309 -25.23 -28.06 -12.38
CA VAL A 309 -25.86 -28.82 -13.47
C VAL A 309 -26.31 -30.20 -12.97
N TYR A 310 -25.47 -30.90 -12.19
CA TYR A 310 -25.84 -32.16 -11.55
C TYR A 310 -27.05 -32.02 -10.61
N LEU A 311 -27.08 -30.97 -9.78
CA LEU A 311 -28.21 -30.68 -8.90
C LEU A 311 -29.49 -30.40 -9.71
N LEU A 312 -29.41 -29.58 -10.75
CA LEU A 312 -30.53 -29.25 -11.64
C LEU A 312 -31.09 -30.50 -12.33
N VAL A 313 -30.22 -31.33 -12.93
CA VAL A 313 -30.62 -32.59 -13.57
C VAL A 313 -31.24 -33.54 -12.56
N SER A 314 -30.73 -33.59 -11.33
CA SER A 314 -31.27 -34.44 -10.27
C SER A 314 -32.64 -33.96 -9.77
N LEU A 315 -32.86 -32.64 -9.69
CA LEU A 315 -34.17 -32.03 -9.42
C LEU A 315 -35.18 -32.37 -10.52
N ILE A 316 -34.80 -32.17 -11.79
CA ILE A 316 -35.65 -32.50 -12.95
C ILE A 316 -36.02 -33.99 -12.95
N ARG A 317 -35.08 -34.86 -12.58
CA ARG A 317 -35.29 -36.31 -12.46
C ARG A 317 -35.95 -36.73 -11.14
N ARG A 318 -36.45 -35.78 -10.33
CA ARG A 318 -37.14 -35.99 -9.05
C ARG A 318 -36.40 -36.92 -8.08
N LYS A 319 -35.07 -36.87 -8.07
CA LYS A 319 -34.26 -37.62 -7.10
C LYS A 319 -34.19 -36.84 -5.79
N GLU A 320 -34.23 -37.55 -4.66
CA GLU A 320 -33.95 -36.94 -3.36
C GLU A 320 -32.53 -36.36 -3.34
N LEU A 321 -32.43 -35.04 -3.18
CA LEU A 321 -31.15 -34.35 -3.05
C LEU A 321 -30.71 -34.29 -1.59
N LYS A 322 -29.71 -35.10 -1.23
CA LYS A 322 -29.03 -35.00 0.07
C LYS A 322 -27.87 -34.02 0.00
N VAL A 323 -28.16 -32.72 0.04
CA VAL A 323 -27.11 -31.70 0.20
C VAL A 323 -26.72 -31.64 1.67
N HIS A 324 -25.44 -31.90 1.97
CA HIS A 324 -24.95 -31.82 3.34
C HIS A 324 -24.94 -30.35 3.79
N GLY A 325 -25.56 -30.03 4.93
CA GLY A 325 -25.65 -28.67 5.45
C GLY A 325 -24.30 -27.97 5.67
N GLN A 326 -23.21 -28.74 5.84
CA GLN A 326 -21.86 -28.19 5.90
C GLN A 326 -21.42 -27.56 4.56
N TYR A 327 -21.79 -28.14 3.41
CA TYR A 327 -21.46 -27.57 2.09
C TYR A 327 -22.20 -26.26 1.86
N VAL A 328 -23.49 -26.22 2.22
CA VAL A 328 -24.31 -24.99 2.17
C VAL A 328 -23.69 -23.91 3.04
N THR A 329 -23.21 -24.29 4.23
CA THR A 329 -22.60 -23.33 5.16
C THR A 329 -21.41 -22.62 4.53
N TRP A 330 -20.44 -23.40 4.05
CA TRP A 330 -19.19 -22.85 3.55
C TRP A 330 -19.33 -22.22 2.17
N PHE A 331 -20.26 -22.70 1.34
CA PHE A 331 -20.61 -22.03 0.09
C PHE A 331 -21.18 -20.63 0.34
N PHE A 332 -22.09 -20.47 1.31
CA PHE A 332 -22.67 -19.16 1.60
C PHE A 332 -21.66 -18.21 2.25
N VAL A 333 -20.80 -18.71 3.14
CA VAL A 333 -19.67 -17.90 3.66
C VAL A 333 -18.78 -17.45 2.50
N ALA A 334 -18.42 -18.35 1.59
CA ALA A 334 -17.63 -18.00 0.39
C ALA A 334 -18.33 -16.93 -0.45
N ALA A 335 -19.63 -17.13 -0.73
CA ALA A 335 -20.43 -16.19 -1.50
C ALA A 335 -20.52 -14.81 -0.82
N GLY A 336 -20.67 -14.76 0.49
CA GLY A 336 -20.66 -13.51 1.27
C GLY A 336 -19.31 -12.80 1.20
N MET A 337 -18.20 -13.54 1.34
CA MET A 337 -16.85 -12.98 1.19
C MET A 337 -16.61 -12.43 -0.22
N LEU A 338 -17.06 -13.15 -1.25
CA LEU A 338 -16.94 -12.70 -2.65
C LEU A 338 -17.86 -11.50 -2.95
N PHE A 339 -19.08 -11.52 -2.43
CA PHE A 339 -20.04 -10.42 -2.60
C PHE A 339 -19.49 -9.13 -2.00
N PHE A 340 -18.81 -9.21 -0.85
CA PHE A 340 -18.09 -8.07 -0.29
C PHE A 340 -16.85 -7.69 -1.13
N GLY A 341 -16.02 -8.66 -1.50
CA GLY A 341 -14.76 -8.38 -2.22
C GLY A 341 -14.91 -7.91 -3.67
N SER A 342 -16.02 -8.26 -4.33
CA SER A 342 -16.38 -7.75 -5.66
C SER A 342 -16.89 -6.31 -5.65
N GLY A 343 -17.13 -5.73 -4.47
CA GLY A 343 -17.63 -4.36 -4.33
C GLY A 343 -19.04 -4.15 -4.89
N ILE A 344 -19.80 -5.22 -5.19
CA ILE A 344 -21.15 -5.14 -5.77
C ILE A 344 -22.10 -4.30 -4.90
N LEU A 345 -21.93 -4.37 -3.58
CA LEU A 345 -22.63 -3.52 -2.61
C LEU A 345 -22.52 -2.01 -2.89
N PHE A 346 -21.48 -1.59 -3.60
CA PHE A 346 -21.11 -0.18 -3.78
C PHE A 346 -21.08 0.25 -5.25
N LEU A 347 -21.42 -0.64 -6.20
CA LEU A 347 -21.40 -0.33 -7.64
C LEU A 347 -22.44 0.75 -8.03
N ASN A 348 -23.65 0.65 -7.47
CA ASN A 348 -24.79 1.50 -7.88
C ASN A 348 -25.07 2.69 -6.95
N CYS A 349 -24.25 2.90 -5.92
CA CYS A 349 -24.50 3.95 -4.94
C CYS A 349 -23.17 4.59 -4.54
N HIS A 350 -22.82 5.68 -5.22
CA HIS A 350 -21.61 6.46 -4.95
C HIS A 350 -21.60 6.93 -3.49
N GLU A 351 -22.76 7.39 -3.01
CA GLU A 351 -22.96 7.87 -1.64
C GLU A 351 -22.98 6.75 -0.59
N CYS A 352 -23.22 5.49 -0.94
CA CYS A 352 -23.36 4.42 0.06
C CYS A 352 -22.02 4.06 0.69
N LEU A 353 -20.94 4.07 -0.09
CA LEU A 353 -19.60 3.94 0.47
C LEU A 353 -19.26 5.22 1.26
N ASP A 354 -19.61 6.40 0.73
CA ASP A 354 -19.45 7.69 1.41
C ASP A 354 -20.31 7.84 2.68
N ASN A 355 -21.30 6.98 2.90
CA ASN A 355 -22.14 6.94 4.11
C ASN A 355 -21.72 5.80 5.06
N ALA A 356 -21.07 4.74 4.58
CA ALA A 356 -20.60 3.62 5.40
C ALA A 356 -19.18 3.85 5.96
N ALA A 357 -19.04 4.76 6.93
CA ALA A 357 -17.76 5.24 7.50
C ALA A 357 -16.75 4.12 7.87
N SER A 358 -17.22 3.01 8.44
CA SER A 358 -16.36 1.89 8.84
C SER A 358 -15.76 1.12 7.66
N PHE A 359 -16.43 1.11 6.49
CA PHE A 359 -15.94 0.43 5.28
C PHE A 359 -15.10 1.33 4.37
N ARG A 360 -15.20 2.66 4.53
CA ARG A 360 -14.34 3.64 3.83
C ARG A 360 -12.87 3.48 4.14
N GLN A 361 -12.53 2.80 5.24
CA GLN A 361 -11.17 2.61 5.69
C GLN A 361 -10.34 1.67 4.79
N PHE A 362 -10.96 0.91 3.88
CA PHE A 362 -10.27 -0.09 3.07
C PHE A 362 -9.85 0.44 1.70
N ARG A 363 -8.54 0.42 1.41
CA ARG A 363 -7.99 0.77 0.07
C ARG A 363 -8.34 -0.24 -1.02
N ALA A 364 -8.61 -1.50 -0.67
CA ALA A 364 -8.84 -2.57 -1.64
C ALA A 364 -9.85 -3.61 -1.17
N LEU A 365 -11.09 -3.50 -1.63
CA LEU A 365 -12.13 -4.48 -1.30
C LEU A 365 -11.81 -5.89 -1.84
N GLY A 366 -11.05 -5.99 -2.94
CA GLY A 366 -10.68 -7.27 -3.54
C GLY A 366 -9.94 -8.23 -2.61
N ARG A 367 -9.18 -7.72 -1.62
CA ARG A 367 -8.44 -8.54 -0.64
C ARG A 367 -9.38 -9.41 0.21
N PHE A 368 -10.65 -9.02 0.38
CA PHE A 368 -11.63 -9.82 1.12
C PHE A 368 -11.99 -11.12 0.39
N SER A 369 -11.75 -11.22 -0.92
CA SER A 369 -11.96 -12.45 -1.69
C SER A 369 -11.01 -13.58 -1.29
N TRP A 370 -9.95 -13.35 -0.51
CA TRP A 370 -9.17 -14.46 0.07
C TRP A 370 -10.03 -15.37 0.95
N GLY A 371 -11.02 -14.81 1.65
CA GLY A 371 -11.99 -15.58 2.41
C GLY A 371 -12.98 -16.36 1.54
N PHE A 372 -13.08 -16.05 0.24
CA PHE A 372 -13.83 -16.86 -0.73
C PHE A 372 -13.00 -18.06 -1.21
N TYR A 373 -11.71 -17.85 -1.51
CA TYR A 373 -10.81 -18.88 -2.07
C TYR A 373 -10.80 -20.19 -1.28
N TYR A 374 -10.53 -20.15 0.03
CA TYR A 374 -10.33 -21.39 0.79
C TYR A 374 -11.62 -22.23 0.93
N PRO A 375 -12.76 -21.66 1.36
CA PRO A 375 -14.04 -22.39 1.38
C PRO A 375 -14.42 -23.01 0.05
N ILE A 376 -14.35 -22.24 -1.04
CA ILE A 376 -14.86 -22.70 -2.34
C ILE A 376 -13.99 -23.81 -2.90
N VAL A 377 -12.67 -23.69 -2.80
CA VAL A 377 -11.73 -24.68 -3.29
C VAL A 377 -11.83 -25.97 -2.47
N ILE A 378 -11.91 -25.87 -1.13
CA ILE A 378 -12.08 -27.02 -0.25
C ILE A 378 -13.39 -27.75 -0.55
N VAL A 379 -14.50 -27.03 -0.71
CA VAL A 379 -15.78 -27.65 -1.10
C VAL A 379 -15.66 -28.34 -2.45
N SER A 380 -15.03 -27.72 -3.45
CA SER A 380 -14.79 -28.34 -4.76
C SER A 380 -13.96 -29.63 -4.67
N VAL A 381 -12.95 -29.67 -3.81
CA VAL A 381 -12.16 -30.90 -3.55
C VAL A 381 -13.01 -32.00 -2.93
N VAL A 382 -13.84 -31.66 -1.96
CA VAL A 382 -14.74 -32.64 -1.31
C VAL A 382 -15.75 -33.18 -2.32
N LEU A 383 -16.30 -32.32 -3.18
CA LEU A 383 -17.19 -32.73 -4.27
C LEU A 383 -16.49 -33.64 -5.28
N LEU A 384 -15.26 -33.29 -5.69
CA LEU A 384 -14.45 -34.10 -6.60
C LEU A 384 -14.15 -35.48 -6.00
N TYR A 385 -13.76 -35.53 -4.72
CA TYR A 385 -13.46 -36.77 -4.02
C TYR A 385 -14.70 -37.66 -3.85
N ASN A 386 -15.85 -37.06 -3.51
CA ASN A 386 -17.12 -37.79 -3.45
C ASN A 386 -17.55 -38.32 -4.82
N ALA A 387 -17.35 -37.54 -5.89
CA ALA A 387 -17.61 -37.98 -7.26
C ALA A 387 -16.70 -39.16 -7.65
N TYR A 388 -15.42 -39.13 -7.24
CA TYR A 388 -14.50 -40.25 -7.39
C TYR A 388 -15.00 -41.50 -6.67
N LEU A 389 -15.39 -41.40 -5.39
CA LEU A 389 -15.91 -42.54 -4.64
C LEU A 389 -17.16 -43.15 -5.29
N PHE A 390 -18.07 -42.31 -5.76
CA PHE A 390 -19.28 -42.74 -6.47
C PHE A 390 -18.96 -43.43 -7.80
N LEU A 391 -18.07 -42.85 -8.61
CA LEU A 391 -17.64 -43.46 -9.87
C LEU A 391 -16.88 -44.77 -9.63
N ALA A 392 -16.07 -44.84 -8.57
CA ALA A 392 -15.28 -46.03 -8.25
C ALA A 392 -16.16 -47.23 -7.89
N GLN A 393 -17.35 -47.00 -7.32
CA GLN A 393 -18.36 -48.04 -7.08
C GLN A 393 -18.93 -48.60 -8.40
N LYS A 394 -18.99 -47.80 -9.47
CA LYS A 394 -19.52 -48.23 -10.78
C LYS A 394 -18.44 -48.81 -11.68
N ASN A 395 -17.33 -48.09 -11.83
CA ASN A 395 -16.18 -48.46 -12.65
C ASN A 395 -14.90 -47.84 -12.08
N ARG A 396 -14.15 -48.64 -11.32
CA ARG A 396 -12.93 -48.21 -10.65
C ARG A 396 -11.84 -47.72 -11.60
N ARG A 397 -11.71 -48.30 -12.80
CA ARG A 397 -10.69 -47.87 -13.78
C ARG A 397 -10.99 -46.47 -14.29
N VAL A 398 -12.23 -46.21 -14.71
CA VAL A 398 -12.65 -44.88 -15.19
C VAL A 398 -12.53 -43.85 -14.07
N ALA A 399 -12.97 -44.19 -12.85
CA ALA A 399 -12.85 -43.30 -11.69
C ALA A 399 -11.39 -42.90 -11.41
N ASN A 400 -10.47 -43.86 -11.42
CA ASN A 400 -9.04 -43.61 -11.21
C ASN A 400 -8.46 -42.72 -12.31
N VAL A 401 -8.79 -42.97 -13.59
CA VAL A 401 -8.28 -42.17 -14.72
C VAL A 401 -8.78 -40.73 -14.63
N VAL A 402 -10.08 -40.51 -14.48
CA VAL A 402 -10.68 -39.17 -14.41
C VAL A 402 -10.15 -38.40 -13.22
N PHE A 403 -10.06 -39.05 -12.06
CA PHE A 403 -9.57 -38.41 -10.85
C PHE A 403 -8.06 -38.10 -10.92
N THR A 404 -7.25 -39.01 -11.47
CA THR A 404 -5.82 -38.76 -11.68
C THR A 404 -5.60 -37.61 -12.67
N LEU A 405 -6.36 -37.57 -13.76
CA LEU A 405 -6.30 -36.46 -14.71
C LEU A 405 -6.64 -35.13 -14.04
N ALA A 406 -7.69 -35.08 -13.21
CA ALA A 406 -8.02 -33.88 -12.44
C ALA A 406 -6.88 -33.47 -11.49
N VAL A 407 -6.28 -34.42 -10.77
CA VAL A 407 -5.14 -34.13 -9.88
C VAL A 407 -3.94 -33.59 -10.67
N VAL A 408 -3.58 -34.22 -11.79
CA VAL A 408 -2.45 -33.80 -12.64
C VAL A 408 -2.70 -32.42 -13.23
N LEU A 409 -3.89 -32.17 -13.78
CA LEU A 409 -4.26 -30.85 -14.32
C LEU A 409 -4.13 -29.76 -13.26
N TRP A 410 -4.59 -30.02 -12.04
CA TRP A 410 -4.51 -29.02 -10.99
C TRP A 410 -3.09 -28.81 -10.45
N LEU A 411 -2.26 -29.86 -10.40
CA LEU A 411 -0.83 -29.73 -10.10
C LEU A 411 -0.09 -28.89 -11.15
N LEU A 412 -0.40 -29.10 -12.44
CA LEU A 412 0.16 -28.29 -13.53
C LEU A 412 -0.24 -26.82 -13.42
N ASP A 413 -1.47 -26.56 -12.97
CA ASP A 413 -2.01 -25.22 -12.74
C ASP A 413 -1.34 -24.50 -11.54
N GLY A 414 -0.93 -25.26 -10.52
CA GLY A 414 -0.23 -24.73 -9.34
C GLY A 414 1.28 -24.58 -9.48
N LEU A 415 1.93 -25.30 -10.41
CA LEU A 415 3.37 -25.24 -10.61
C LEU A 415 3.93 -23.83 -10.89
N PRO A 416 3.26 -22.96 -11.68
CA PRO A 416 3.70 -21.58 -11.88
C PRO A 416 3.77 -20.75 -10.58
N TYR A 417 2.90 -21.01 -9.61
CA TYR A 417 2.89 -20.28 -8.34
C TYR A 417 4.09 -20.65 -7.46
N ALA A 418 4.42 -21.95 -7.43
CA ALA A 418 5.65 -22.42 -6.80
C ALA A 418 6.89 -21.84 -7.50
N THR A 419 6.86 -21.77 -8.83
CA THR A 419 7.94 -21.20 -9.64
C THR A 419 8.10 -19.69 -9.37
N TYR A 420 6.99 -18.95 -9.25
CA TYR A 420 7.00 -17.53 -8.89
C TYR A 420 7.69 -17.28 -7.55
N ALA A 421 7.30 -18.00 -6.49
CA ALA A 421 7.94 -17.89 -5.18
C ALA A 421 9.43 -18.25 -5.25
N ARG A 422 9.78 -19.27 -6.05
CA ARG A 422 11.17 -19.72 -6.22
C ARG A 422 12.03 -18.70 -6.95
N THR A 423 11.48 -18.03 -7.96
CA THR A 423 12.17 -16.97 -8.69
C THR A 423 12.46 -15.78 -7.80
N LEU A 424 11.50 -15.36 -6.96
CA LEU A 424 11.73 -14.31 -5.97
C LEU A 424 12.83 -14.71 -4.98
N ALA A 425 12.78 -15.93 -4.45
CA ALA A 425 13.78 -16.43 -3.52
C ALA A 425 15.19 -16.47 -4.15
N LYS A 426 15.30 -17.00 -5.38
CA LYS A 426 16.58 -17.13 -6.12
C LYS A 426 17.27 -15.79 -6.36
N ASN A 427 16.50 -14.76 -6.69
CA ASN A 427 17.06 -13.42 -6.92
C ASN A 427 17.42 -12.70 -5.61
N GLY A 428 17.01 -13.23 -4.47
CA GLY A 428 17.03 -12.46 -3.24
C GLY A 428 18.42 -12.25 -2.63
N SER A 429 19.40 -13.11 -2.93
CA SER A 429 20.80 -12.87 -2.52
C SER A 429 21.40 -11.66 -3.25
N TYR A 430 21.11 -11.51 -4.54
CA TYR A 430 21.52 -10.34 -5.33
C TYR A 430 20.91 -9.05 -4.78
N PHE A 431 19.61 -9.07 -4.46
CA PHE A 431 18.94 -7.93 -3.85
C PHE A 431 19.49 -7.59 -2.47
N TYR A 432 19.76 -8.59 -1.62
CA TYR A 432 20.38 -8.38 -0.31
C TYR A 432 21.79 -7.79 -0.45
N GLU A 433 22.58 -8.28 -1.40
CA GLU A 433 23.92 -7.76 -1.66
C GLU A 433 23.83 -6.28 -2.04
N ASN A 434 23.07 -5.91 -3.07
CA ASN A 434 22.89 -4.50 -3.49
C ASN A 434 22.41 -3.58 -2.35
N PHE A 435 21.48 -4.09 -1.52
CA PHE A 435 20.98 -3.32 -0.38
C PHE A 435 22.09 -3.11 0.67
N ASN A 436 22.88 -4.14 1.01
CA ASN A 436 23.87 -4.04 2.07
C ASN A 436 25.21 -3.46 1.61
N LYS A 437 25.70 -3.85 0.44
CA LYS A 437 27.01 -3.49 -0.09
C LYS A 437 26.90 -3.10 -1.56
N GLU A 438 27.70 -2.12 -1.96
CA GLU A 438 27.90 -1.79 -3.37
C GLU A 438 29.40 -1.81 -3.65
N ASN A 439 29.82 -2.66 -4.59
CA ASN A 439 31.24 -2.91 -4.87
C ASN A 439 32.04 -3.29 -3.60
N GLY A 440 31.42 -4.07 -2.69
CA GLY A 440 32.03 -4.52 -1.44
C GLY A 440 32.03 -3.52 -0.28
N LYS A 441 31.62 -2.26 -0.50
CA LYS A 441 31.56 -1.20 0.52
C LYS A 441 30.13 -0.93 0.99
N ASN A 442 29.96 -0.58 2.26
CA ASN A 442 28.68 -0.13 2.82
C ASN A 442 28.74 1.37 3.23
N TRP A 443 27.64 1.92 3.75
CA TRP A 443 27.58 3.33 4.16
C TRP A 443 28.52 3.68 5.32
N ASN A 444 28.74 2.74 6.26
CA ASN A 444 29.73 2.92 7.33
C ASN A 444 31.15 3.03 6.76
N ASP A 445 31.51 2.19 5.78
CA ASP A 445 32.81 2.21 5.13
C ASP A 445 33.03 3.54 4.39
N PHE A 446 32.02 3.97 3.61
CA PHE A 446 32.07 5.25 2.89
C PHE A 446 32.29 6.45 3.83
N LEU A 447 31.51 6.55 4.92
CA LEU A 447 31.69 7.66 5.87
C LEU A 447 33.05 7.60 6.58
N LYS A 448 33.53 6.40 6.93
CA LYS A 448 34.82 6.21 7.58
C LYS A 448 35.98 6.71 6.70
N GLU A 449 35.92 6.46 5.39
CA GLU A 449 36.89 6.98 4.41
C GLU A 449 36.93 8.52 4.38
N LYS A 450 35.85 9.18 4.79
CA LYS A 450 35.74 10.64 4.89
C LYS A 450 36.01 11.17 6.31
N GLY A 451 36.44 10.31 7.24
CA GLY A 451 36.64 10.68 8.65
C GLY A 451 35.34 10.94 9.41
N LEU A 452 34.22 10.34 8.99
CA LEU A 452 32.89 10.52 9.56
C LEU A 452 32.29 9.17 9.97
N ASN A 453 31.19 9.22 10.73
CA ASN A 453 30.36 8.08 11.07
C ASN A 453 28.89 8.53 11.24
N GLY A 454 27.98 7.59 11.51
CA GLY A 454 26.56 7.89 11.70
C GLY A 454 26.28 8.92 12.80
N ASN A 455 27.04 8.93 13.90
CA ASN A 455 26.83 9.84 15.02
C ASN A 455 27.10 11.32 14.69
N ASN A 456 27.77 11.60 13.55
CA ASN A 456 27.97 12.96 13.06
C ASN A 456 26.70 13.59 12.48
N PHE A 457 25.65 12.80 12.26
CA PHE A 457 24.40 13.25 11.65
C PHE A 457 23.22 12.99 12.60
N GLN A 458 22.09 13.65 12.36
CA GLN A 458 20.85 13.40 13.09
C GLN A 458 19.81 12.58 12.32
N SER A 459 19.82 12.68 10.99
CA SER A 459 18.87 11.98 10.13
C SER A 459 19.44 11.84 8.71
N VAL A 460 18.74 11.06 7.89
CA VAL A 460 18.97 10.94 6.45
C VAL A 460 17.82 11.64 5.71
N LEU A 461 18.15 12.41 4.69
CA LEU A 461 17.19 13.00 3.75
C LEU A 461 17.53 12.55 2.34
N PHE A 462 16.61 11.88 1.67
CA PHE A 462 16.74 11.46 0.28
C PHE A 462 16.13 12.50 -0.66
N MET A 463 16.75 12.68 -1.83
CA MET A 463 16.28 13.57 -2.88
C MET A 463 16.23 12.84 -4.23
N PRO A 464 15.11 12.87 -4.98
CA PRO A 464 13.89 13.66 -4.70
C PRO A 464 13.17 13.22 -3.43
N TYR A 465 12.64 14.21 -2.70
CA TYR A 465 11.93 13.94 -1.46
C TYR A 465 10.71 13.07 -1.71
N VAL A 466 10.63 11.95 -0.99
CA VAL A 466 9.53 11.02 -1.09
C VAL A 466 8.58 11.22 0.08
N HIS A 467 7.33 11.53 -0.24
CA HIS A 467 6.24 11.57 0.73
C HIS A 467 5.04 10.80 0.20
N ILE A 468 4.74 9.66 0.82
CA ILE A 468 3.62 8.78 0.50
C ILE A 468 2.93 8.41 1.81
N GLY A 469 1.61 8.66 1.88
CA GLY A 469 0.80 8.15 2.99
C GLY A 469 -0.31 9.06 3.50
N SER A 470 -0.26 10.37 3.25
CA SER A 470 -1.27 11.33 3.75
C SER A 470 -2.60 11.26 3.02
N GLU A 471 -2.64 10.60 1.85
CA GLU A 471 -3.73 10.64 0.86
C GLU A 471 -3.99 12.02 0.24
N LYS A 472 -3.57 13.13 0.86
CA LYS A 472 -3.83 14.51 0.46
C LYS A 472 -2.70 15.10 -0.37
N LEU A 473 -1.48 15.09 0.18
CA LEU A 473 -0.25 15.45 -0.51
C LEU A 473 0.68 14.25 -0.68
N GLY A 474 1.22 14.12 -1.88
CA GLY A 474 2.26 13.16 -2.23
C GLY A 474 3.40 13.87 -2.94
N ARG A 475 4.64 13.46 -2.70
CA ARG A 475 5.81 13.97 -3.44
C ARG A 475 6.75 12.83 -3.77
N GLY A 476 7.39 12.90 -4.93
CA GLY A 476 8.41 11.92 -5.33
C GLY A 476 7.92 10.48 -5.47
N SER A 477 6.62 10.24 -5.66
CA SER A 477 6.05 8.88 -5.74
C SER A 477 6.67 8.02 -6.84
N ASP A 478 7.09 8.65 -7.94
CA ASP A 478 7.73 7.98 -9.08
C ASP A 478 9.15 7.51 -8.75
N TYR A 479 9.75 8.00 -7.67
CA TYR A 479 11.10 7.68 -7.21
C TYR A 479 11.12 6.79 -5.97
N GLN A 480 9.96 6.28 -5.53
CA GLN A 480 9.84 5.40 -4.35
C GLN A 480 10.73 4.15 -4.42
N TRP A 481 11.08 3.70 -5.62
CA TRP A 481 11.95 2.54 -5.83
C TRP A 481 13.42 2.84 -5.57
N PHE A 482 13.85 4.10 -5.70
CA PHE A 482 15.20 4.57 -5.35
C PHE A 482 15.35 4.87 -3.85
N LEU A 483 14.25 5.00 -3.11
CA LEU A 483 14.28 5.19 -1.66
C LEU A 483 15.00 4.03 -0.93
N ASN A 484 15.22 2.89 -1.61
CA ASN A 484 16.07 1.81 -1.11
C ASN A 484 17.49 2.28 -0.70
N LYS A 485 18.05 3.33 -1.32
CA LYS A 485 19.36 3.88 -0.98
C LYS A 485 19.28 4.61 0.37
N GLY A 486 18.20 5.37 0.58
CA GLY A 486 17.87 6.00 1.88
C GLY A 486 17.64 4.97 2.99
N PHE A 487 16.84 3.93 2.74
CA PHE A 487 16.63 2.83 3.70
C PHE A 487 17.93 2.09 4.05
N SER A 488 18.79 1.86 3.05
CA SER A 488 20.11 1.26 3.24
C SER A 488 21.00 2.13 4.13
N ALA A 489 21.05 3.45 3.90
CA ALA A 489 21.80 4.39 4.72
C ALA A 489 21.27 4.44 6.15
N SER A 490 19.96 4.62 6.30
CA SER A 490 19.27 4.67 7.58
C SER A 490 19.53 3.42 8.43
N TRP A 491 19.35 2.23 7.84
CA TRP A 491 19.57 0.96 8.52
C TRP A 491 21.01 0.77 9.01
N GLN A 492 21.99 1.12 8.17
CA GLN A 492 23.41 0.88 8.44
C GLN A 492 24.01 1.91 9.39
N LEU A 493 23.56 3.16 9.30
CA LEU A 493 24.05 4.28 10.10
C LEU A 493 23.24 4.52 11.38
N GLN A 494 22.13 3.81 11.55
CA GLN A 494 21.20 3.95 12.69
C GLN A 494 20.61 5.36 12.76
N LEU A 495 20.21 5.90 11.61
CA LEU A 495 19.67 7.25 11.48
C LEU A 495 18.23 7.17 10.95
N PRO A 496 17.28 7.94 11.50
CA PRO A 496 15.92 7.99 10.99
C PRO A 496 15.87 8.73 9.63
N LEU A 497 14.89 8.40 8.80
CA LEU A 497 14.63 9.10 7.53
C LEU A 497 13.66 10.25 7.72
N MET A 498 13.93 11.38 7.08
CA MET A 498 12.94 12.46 6.91
C MET A 498 11.85 12.06 5.92
N ASP A 499 12.22 11.30 4.87
CA ASP A 499 11.30 10.76 3.88
C ASP A 499 10.20 9.88 4.50
N VAL A 500 9.04 9.87 3.84
CA VAL A 500 7.83 9.23 4.32
C VAL A 500 7.31 8.25 3.27
N MET A 501 7.23 6.97 3.65
CA MET A 501 6.54 5.95 2.86
C MET A 501 5.69 5.06 3.77
N MET A 502 4.58 5.60 4.23
CA MET A 502 3.71 4.99 5.25
C MET A 502 2.24 5.04 4.86
N SER A 503 1.36 4.56 5.72
CA SER A 503 -0.08 4.61 5.51
C SER A 503 -0.73 5.55 6.50
N ARG A 504 -1.50 6.53 6.01
CA ARG A 504 -2.28 7.46 6.85
C ARG A 504 -1.46 8.34 7.78
N THR A 505 -0.38 8.89 7.23
CA THR A 505 0.43 9.91 7.90
C THR A 505 -0.41 11.15 8.18
N SER A 506 -0.17 11.77 9.34
CA SER A 506 -0.77 13.03 9.78
C SER A 506 -0.71 14.11 8.70
N TRP A 507 -1.80 14.87 8.53
CA TRP A 507 -1.82 15.99 7.59
C TRP A 507 -0.98 17.17 8.04
N SER A 508 -1.06 17.58 9.30
CA SER A 508 -0.25 18.65 9.86
C SER A 508 1.24 18.37 9.72
N GLN A 509 1.67 17.14 10.03
CA GLN A 509 3.06 16.71 9.83
C GLN A 509 3.42 16.71 8.34
N THR A 510 2.54 16.22 7.46
CA THR A 510 2.76 16.23 6.00
C THR A 510 2.97 17.66 5.48
N PHE A 511 2.16 18.62 5.92
CA PHE A 511 2.25 20.02 5.51
C PHE A 511 3.55 20.66 5.99
N ALA A 512 3.93 20.43 7.25
CA ALA A 512 5.20 20.89 7.78
C ALA A 512 6.39 20.30 6.99
N GLN A 513 6.34 19.01 6.66
CA GLN A 513 7.40 18.34 5.90
C GLN A 513 7.52 18.87 4.47
N THR A 514 6.40 19.01 3.74
CA THR A 514 6.42 19.50 2.35
C THR A 514 6.96 20.92 2.22
N ARG A 515 6.74 21.76 3.23
CA ARG A 515 7.29 23.12 3.32
C ARG A 515 8.82 23.18 3.34
N THR A 516 9.49 22.11 3.81
CA THR A 516 10.96 21.96 3.73
C THR A 516 11.49 22.13 2.30
N PHE A 517 10.69 21.75 1.29
CA PHE A 517 11.04 21.78 -0.12
C PHE A 517 10.35 22.92 -0.88
N GLY A 518 9.80 23.89 -0.16
CA GLY A 518 9.06 25.02 -0.72
C GLY A 518 9.90 26.24 -1.07
N GLY A 519 11.20 26.06 -1.32
CA GLY A 519 12.09 27.15 -1.71
C GLY A 519 12.31 28.21 -0.62
N PRO A 520 12.86 29.39 -0.99
CA PRO A 520 13.29 30.41 -0.04
C PRO A 520 12.16 31.15 0.67
N PHE A 521 10.94 31.17 0.13
CA PHE A 521 9.85 31.95 0.71
C PHE A 521 8.93 31.16 1.66
N SER A 522 8.93 29.83 1.57
CA SER A 522 8.18 28.97 2.48
C SER A 522 8.83 28.88 3.87
N HIS A 523 8.05 28.95 4.94
CA HIS A 523 8.52 28.68 6.31
C HIS A 523 8.99 27.22 6.44
N LYS A 524 9.89 26.92 7.37
CA LYS A 524 10.55 25.60 7.48
C LYS A 524 10.35 25.00 8.87
N ASP A 525 9.11 24.75 9.30
CA ASP A 525 8.84 24.40 10.72
C ASP A 525 9.58 23.14 11.18
N VAL A 526 9.68 22.14 10.30
CA VAL A 526 10.39 20.89 10.62
C VAL A 526 11.86 21.17 10.90
N LEU A 527 12.50 22.02 10.10
CA LEU A 527 13.91 22.34 10.28
C LEU A 527 14.16 23.20 11.52
N HIS A 528 13.20 24.03 11.92
CA HIS A 528 13.25 24.81 13.16
C HIS A 528 13.02 23.97 14.42
N SER A 529 12.32 22.84 14.31
CA SER A 529 11.92 21.98 15.43
C SER A 529 12.76 20.69 15.54
N LEU A 530 13.91 20.64 14.86
CA LEU A 530 14.82 19.50 14.96
C LEU A 530 15.35 19.35 16.40
N PRO A 531 15.51 18.12 16.90
CA PRO A 531 15.87 17.87 18.29
C PRO A 531 17.34 18.21 18.62
N ASN A 532 18.18 18.48 17.63
CA ASN A 532 19.57 18.89 17.80
C ASN A 532 20.13 19.57 16.55
N ASP A 533 21.34 20.15 16.67
CA ASP A 533 22.00 20.96 15.63
C ASP A 533 22.95 20.16 14.72
N LYS A 534 22.98 18.83 14.80
CA LYS A 534 23.85 18.03 13.92
C LYS A 534 23.39 18.18 12.46
N PRO A 535 24.29 18.09 11.47
CA PRO A 535 23.87 18.12 10.08
C PRO A 535 22.98 16.92 9.72
N ILE A 536 22.18 17.09 8.67
CA ILE A 536 21.40 16.03 8.03
C ILE A 536 22.27 15.42 6.93
N LEU A 537 22.27 14.09 6.81
CA LEU A 537 22.93 13.39 5.70
C LEU A 537 22.00 13.42 4.49
N LEU A 538 22.30 14.29 3.53
CA LEU A 538 21.48 14.47 2.34
C LEU A 538 22.03 13.59 1.20
N LEU A 539 21.15 12.76 0.63
CA LEU A 539 21.44 11.85 -0.47
C LEU A 539 20.66 12.30 -1.71
N LYS A 540 21.33 12.90 -2.70
CA LYS A 540 20.69 13.33 -3.95
C LYS A 540 20.95 12.30 -5.03
N LEU A 541 19.90 11.75 -5.62
CA LEU A 541 20.00 10.88 -6.79
C LEU A 541 20.65 11.63 -7.97
N LYS A 542 21.71 11.06 -8.56
CA LYS A 542 22.49 11.72 -9.63
C LYS A 542 21.66 12.08 -10.86
N GLU A 543 20.77 11.18 -11.26
CA GLU A 543 19.93 11.34 -12.45
C GLU A 543 18.74 12.29 -12.23
N TYR A 544 18.50 12.71 -10.98
CA TYR A 544 17.38 13.59 -10.67
C TYR A 544 17.76 15.06 -10.88
N GLU A 545 17.06 15.71 -11.80
CA GLU A 545 17.15 17.15 -12.01
C GLU A 545 16.36 17.89 -10.94
N LEU A 546 17.07 18.73 -10.18
CA LEU A 546 16.48 19.54 -9.13
C LEU A 546 15.72 20.72 -9.74
N ASN A 547 14.54 20.99 -9.22
CA ASN A 547 13.88 22.28 -9.48
C ASN A 547 14.52 23.39 -8.63
N PRO A 548 14.25 24.69 -8.94
CA PRO A 548 14.83 25.80 -8.20
C PRO A 548 14.57 25.77 -6.68
N ASP A 549 13.39 25.32 -6.23
CA ASP A 549 13.05 25.22 -4.82
C ASP A 549 13.88 24.14 -4.10
N GLU A 550 14.17 23.05 -4.79
CA GLU A 550 15.00 21.94 -4.29
C GLU A 550 16.49 22.27 -4.35
N GLN A 551 16.92 23.01 -5.38
CA GLN A 551 18.29 23.49 -5.51
C GLN A 551 18.69 24.37 -4.31
N PHE A 552 17.76 25.17 -3.79
CA PHE A 552 17.96 25.98 -2.58
C PHE A 552 18.45 25.18 -1.36
N LEU A 553 18.03 23.91 -1.21
CA LEU A 553 18.53 23.03 -0.14
C LEU A 553 19.96 22.55 -0.39
N ILE A 554 20.30 22.27 -1.64
CA ILE A 554 21.66 21.85 -2.03
C ILE A 554 22.65 23.00 -1.90
N ASP A 555 22.25 24.21 -2.23
CA ASP A 555 23.10 25.40 -2.13
C ASP A 555 23.53 25.69 -0.68
N ALA A 556 22.70 25.29 0.30
CA ALA A 556 23.01 25.34 1.73
C ALA A 556 23.79 24.12 2.26
N SER A 557 24.18 23.19 1.38
CA SER A 557 24.80 21.91 1.73
C SER A 557 26.29 21.84 1.33
N VAL A 558 27.05 20.98 2.00
CA VAL A 558 28.48 20.74 1.71
C VAL A 558 28.67 19.32 1.19
N SER A 559 29.19 19.17 -0.03
CA SER A 559 29.44 17.84 -0.62
C SER A 559 30.50 17.07 0.18
N ILE A 560 30.26 15.77 0.39
CA ILE A 560 31.22 14.84 1.00
C ILE A 560 31.68 13.73 0.04
N GLY A 561 31.13 13.68 -1.17
CA GLY A 561 31.51 12.75 -2.24
C GLY A 561 30.30 12.03 -2.83
N GLU A 562 30.56 10.94 -3.53
CA GLU A 562 29.56 10.16 -4.25
C GLU A 562 29.54 8.72 -3.74
N PHE A 563 28.35 8.16 -3.55
CA PHE A 563 28.18 6.75 -3.18
C PHE A 563 26.78 6.24 -3.56
N LYS A 564 26.71 5.00 -4.05
CA LYS A 564 25.47 4.33 -4.46
C LYS A 564 24.56 5.16 -5.38
N ASP A 565 25.12 5.69 -6.47
CA ASP A 565 24.43 6.57 -7.44
C ASP A 565 23.85 7.85 -6.82
N CYS A 566 24.32 8.23 -5.63
CA CYS A 566 23.93 9.44 -4.95
C CYS A 566 25.12 10.40 -4.83
N ASP A 567 24.86 11.68 -5.06
CA ASP A 567 25.69 12.77 -4.59
C ASP A 567 25.37 12.98 -3.10
N VAL A 568 26.38 12.92 -2.25
CA VAL A 568 26.21 12.91 -0.79
C VAL A 568 26.66 14.24 -0.19
N TYR A 569 25.84 14.80 0.70
CA TYR A 569 26.09 16.10 1.31
C TYR A 569 25.84 16.11 2.82
N LYS A 570 26.49 17.06 3.49
CA LYS A 570 26.13 17.55 4.83
C LYS A 570 25.22 18.76 4.66
N PHE A 571 23.96 18.61 5.01
CA PHE A 571 22.99 19.70 5.01
C PHE A 571 22.94 20.33 6.41
N TYR A 572 23.13 21.66 6.48
CA TYR A 572 23.10 22.44 7.72
C TYR A 572 21.89 23.38 7.71
N PRO A 573 20.82 23.09 8.46
CA PRO A 573 19.63 23.94 8.53
C PRO A 573 19.95 25.42 8.84
N GLU A 574 20.89 25.69 9.75
CA GLU A 574 21.31 27.06 10.07
C GLU A 574 21.81 27.86 8.87
N LYS A 575 22.57 27.23 7.96
CA LYS A 575 23.06 27.90 6.74
C LYS A 575 21.94 28.24 5.78
N LEU A 576 20.92 27.36 5.71
CA LEU A 576 19.71 27.62 4.95
C LEU A 576 18.99 28.85 5.51
N PHE A 577 18.83 28.93 6.83
CA PHE A 577 18.14 30.06 7.48
C PHE A 577 18.88 31.38 7.28
N ILE A 578 20.21 31.41 7.37
CA ILE A 578 20.99 32.61 7.08
C ILE A 578 20.76 33.09 5.63
N THR A 579 20.78 32.14 4.68
CA THR A 579 20.56 32.45 3.27
C THR A 579 19.12 32.93 3.03
N GLN A 580 18.15 32.28 3.68
CA GLN A 580 16.74 32.64 3.63
C GLN A 580 16.50 34.05 4.19
N GLN A 581 17.11 34.37 5.33
CA GLN A 581 17.00 35.69 5.96
C GLN A 581 17.61 36.77 5.06
N ALA A 582 18.78 36.53 4.48
CA ALA A 582 19.41 37.47 3.55
C ALA A 582 18.54 37.77 2.32
N ILE A 583 17.82 36.77 1.79
CA ILE A 583 16.86 36.96 0.70
C ILE A 583 15.67 37.80 1.17
N ARG A 584 15.14 37.52 2.36
CA ARG A 584 14.02 38.26 2.96
C ARG A 584 14.38 39.72 3.21
N ASP A 585 15.53 39.99 3.84
CA ASP A 585 16.03 41.34 4.10
C ASP A 585 16.19 42.16 2.82
N ARG A 586 16.54 41.52 1.70
CA ARG A 586 16.67 42.18 0.39
C ARG A 586 15.32 42.61 -0.19
N ILE A 587 14.25 41.86 0.05
CA ILE A 587 12.91 42.16 -0.49
C ILE A 587 12.03 42.93 0.50
N GLN A 588 12.36 42.96 1.79
CA GLN A 588 11.58 43.63 2.82
C GLN A 588 11.29 45.10 2.51
N PRO A 589 12.25 45.92 2.03
CA PRO A 589 11.95 47.32 1.67
C PRO A 589 10.92 47.46 0.55
N LEU A 590 10.85 46.48 -0.37
CA LEU A 590 9.86 46.46 -1.44
C LEU A 590 8.48 46.08 -0.90
N ILE A 591 8.45 45.12 0.01
CA ILE A 591 7.23 44.70 0.72
C ILE A 591 6.65 45.85 1.55
N ASP A 592 7.49 46.58 2.29
CA ASP A 592 7.07 47.72 3.10
C ASP A 592 6.51 48.87 2.24
N SER A 593 6.91 48.93 0.97
CA SER A 593 6.42 49.92 0.00
C SER A 593 5.16 49.47 -0.77
N CYS A 594 4.71 48.23 -0.60
CA CYS A 594 3.52 47.70 -1.30
C CYS A 594 2.23 48.26 -0.69
N GLU A 595 1.47 49.01 -1.49
CA GLU A 595 0.07 49.33 -1.18
C GLU A 595 -0.84 48.13 -1.52
N ASN A 596 -2.09 48.15 -1.05
CA ASN A 596 -3.07 47.10 -1.38
C ASN A 596 -3.26 46.97 -2.90
N ASP A 597 -3.34 45.72 -3.38
CA ASP A 597 -3.50 45.37 -4.81
C ASP A 597 -2.36 45.84 -5.73
N THR A 598 -1.18 46.16 -5.18
CA THR A 598 0.02 46.46 -5.96
C THR A 598 0.82 45.20 -6.32
N VAL A 599 1.34 45.16 -7.55
CA VAL A 599 2.24 44.12 -8.04
C VAL A 599 3.60 44.74 -8.34
N ILE A 600 4.64 44.23 -7.70
CA ILE A 600 6.04 44.59 -7.96
C ILE A 600 6.73 43.39 -8.60
N CYS A 601 7.39 43.60 -9.74
CA CYS A 601 8.32 42.62 -10.28
C CYS A 601 9.78 43.06 -10.09
N VAL A 602 10.59 42.17 -9.53
CA VAL A 602 12.04 42.30 -9.45
C VAL A 602 12.67 41.31 -10.44
N GLY A 603 13.48 41.82 -11.37
CA GLY A 603 14.21 40.95 -12.30
C GLY A 603 13.38 40.37 -13.44
N CYS A 604 12.22 40.94 -13.78
CA CYS A 604 11.47 40.55 -14.98
C CYS A 604 12.27 40.88 -16.25
N THR A 605 12.99 39.89 -16.77
CA THR A 605 13.62 39.94 -18.09
C THR A 605 12.63 39.57 -19.20
N GLN A 606 11.58 38.82 -18.85
CA GLN A 606 10.48 38.43 -19.73
C GLN A 606 9.12 38.68 -19.07
N GLU A 607 8.06 38.58 -19.87
CA GLU A 607 6.70 38.80 -19.40
C GLU A 607 6.25 37.70 -18.43
N TYR A 608 5.42 38.12 -17.47
CA TYR A 608 4.73 37.28 -16.50
C TYR A 608 3.22 37.52 -16.60
N PHE A 609 2.45 36.58 -16.04
CA PHE A 609 1.00 36.66 -15.98
C PHE A 609 0.52 36.37 -14.56
N LEU A 610 -0.21 37.30 -13.97
CA LEU A 610 -0.86 37.15 -12.68
C LEU A 610 -2.36 37.35 -12.87
N ARG A 611 -3.16 36.43 -12.32
CA ARG A 611 -4.61 36.59 -12.20
C ARG A 611 -5.06 36.27 -10.79
N VAL A 612 -5.73 37.23 -10.18
CA VAL A 612 -6.39 37.13 -8.87
C VAL A 612 -7.86 36.78 -9.09
N PHE A 613 -8.40 35.90 -8.27
CA PHE A 613 -9.80 35.49 -8.32
C PHE A 613 -10.56 36.18 -7.16
N GLU A 614 -11.43 37.12 -7.51
CA GLU A 614 -12.29 37.84 -6.56
C GLU A 614 -13.38 36.91 -5.99
N ASP A 615 -14.08 36.20 -6.89
CA ASP A 615 -14.99 35.12 -6.54
C ASP A 615 -14.16 33.86 -6.23
N LYS A 616 -13.81 33.70 -4.95
CA LYS A 616 -13.07 32.56 -4.39
C LYS A 616 -13.82 31.22 -4.51
N GLU A 617 -14.81 31.10 -5.37
CA GLU A 617 -15.60 29.88 -5.57
C GLU A 617 -14.85 28.85 -6.43
N PRO A 618 -15.05 27.55 -6.20
CA PRO A 618 -14.43 26.52 -7.01
C PRO A 618 -15.09 26.43 -8.39
N VAL A 619 -14.30 26.05 -9.39
CA VAL A 619 -14.80 25.85 -10.76
C VAL A 619 -15.82 24.71 -10.77
N LYS A 620 -17.05 24.96 -11.23
CA LYS A 620 -18.14 23.96 -11.22
C LYS A 620 -18.03 22.92 -12.34
N GLU A 621 -17.24 23.20 -13.36
CA GLU A 621 -16.98 22.30 -14.48
C GLU A 621 -15.83 21.33 -14.16
N ASN A 622 -15.88 20.11 -14.68
CA ASN A 622 -14.80 19.13 -14.51
C ASN A 622 -13.48 19.61 -15.14
N ILE A 623 -13.57 20.29 -16.28
CA ILE A 623 -12.43 20.91 -16.95
C ILE A 623 -12.86 22.29 -17.41
N LYS A 624 -12.08 23.33 -17.08
CA LYS A 624 -12.36 24.70 -17.52
C LYS A 624 -11.08 25.42 -17.86
N GLN A 625 -11.08 26.14 -18.97
CA GLN A 625 -10.04 27.12 -19.25
C GLN A 625 -10.24 28.34 -18.34
N ILE A 626 -9.28 28.54 -17.43
CA ILE A 626 -9.36 29.60 -16.41
C ILE A 626 -8.45 30.78 -16.73
N ALA A 627 -7.52 30.67 -17.66
CA ALA A 627 -6.74 31.81 -18.14
C ALA A 627 -6.15 31.56 -19.53
N VAL A 628 -5.92 32.66 -20.23
CA VAL A 628 -5.13 32.72 -21.46
C VAL A 628 -4.20 33.90 -21.34
N PHE A 629 -2.92 33.64 -21.49
CA PHE A 629 -1.88 34.65 -21.54
C PHE A 629 -1.35 34.72 -22.97
N THR A 630 -1.33 35.91 -23.56
CA THR A 630 -0.72 36.16 -24.88
C THR A 630 0.40 37.15 -24.66
N ALA A 631 1.63 36.71 -24.89
CA ALA A 631 2.82 37.53 -24.73
C ALA A 631 3.00 38.45 -25.93
N SER A 632 3.59 39.62 -25.72
CA SER A 632 3.96 40.56 -26.79
C SER A 632 5.12 40.04 -27.64
N ASP A 633 6.05 39.31 -27.02
CA ASP A 633 7.18 38.64 -27.67
C ASP A 633 7.22 37.13 -27.39
N THR A 634 8.08 36.40 -28.11
CA THR A 634 8.29 34.96 -27.86
C THR A 634 8.90 34.72 -26.48
N LEU A 635 8.20 33.94 -25.67
CA LEU A 635 8.64 33.50 -24.35
C LEU A 635 9.72 32.42 -24.49
N ASN A 636 10.77 32.47 -23.67
CA ASN A 636 11.85 31.48 -23.69
C ASN A 636 12.44 31.25 -22.28
N GLY A 637 13.21 30.16 -22.10
CA GLY A 637 13.86 29.86 -20.82
C GLY A 637 12.94 29.16 -19.81
N MET A 638 13.38 29.09 -18.55
CA MET A 638 12.69 28.33 -17.52
C MET A 638 11.62 29.18 -16.83
N TYR A 639 10.39 28.65 -16.81
CA TYR A 639 9.22 29.27 -16.22
C TYR A 639 8.68 28.46 -15.05
N GLU A 640 7.97 29.16 -14.17
CA GLU A 640 7.16 28.56 -13.13
C GLU A 640 5.69 28.94 -13.32
N PHE A 641 4.82 27.93 -13.37
CA PHE A 641 3.40 28.11 -13.06
C PHE A 641 3.17 27.82 -11.58
N SER A 642 2.37 28.66 -10.91
CA SER A 642 1.88 28.39 -9.56
C SER A 642 0.43 28.84 -9.38
N ALA A 643 -0.33 28.13 -8.54
CA ALA A 643 -1.70 28.43 -8.18
C ALA A 643 -1.90 28.29 -6.67
N GLN A 644 -2.56 29.27 -6.05
CA GLN A 644 -2.97 29.21 -4.65
C GLN A 644 -4.40 28.66 -4.56
N ILE A 645 -4.59 27.62 -3.74
CA ILE A 645 -5.91 27.00 -3.51
C ILE A 645 -6.13 26.76 -2.01
N SER A 646 -7.39 26.81 -1.57
CA SER A 646 -7.78 26.21 -0.29
C SER A 646 -8.35 24.82 -0.57
N PRO A 647 -7.76 23.75 0.01
CA PRO A 647 -8.22 22.39 -0.23
C PRO A 647 -9.52 22.10 0.50
N THR A 648 -10.21 21.03 0.10
CA THR A 648 -11.24 20.40 0.92
C THR A 648 -10.60 19.68 2.13
N TRP A 649 -11.10 19.92 3.34
CA TRP A 649 -10.54 19.33 4.56
C TRP A 649 -11.17 17.99 4.94
N ASP A 650 -12.23 17.57 4.27
CA ASP A 650 -12.97 16.35 4.57
C ASP A 650 -12.60 15.19 3.64
N ASN A 651 -11.78 15.42 2.62
CA ASN A 651 -11.42 14.40 1.63
C ASN A 651 -10.06 14.63 0.96
N TYR A 652 -9.58 13.65 0.21
CA TYR A 652 -8.27 13.64 -0.45
C TYR A 652 -8.21 14.39 -1.79
N ARG A 653 -9.32 14.94 -2.27
CA ARG A 653 -9.38 15.49 -3.63
C ARG A 653 -8.48 16.73 -3.75
N MET A 654 -7.87 16.88 -4.93
CA MET A 654 -7.01 18.01 -5.30
C MET A 654 -7.19 18.32 -6.79
N PRO A 655 -7.18 19.60 -7.21
CA PRO A 655 -7.20 19.96 -8.62
C PRO A 655 -5.85 19.66 -9.29
N SER A 656 -5.85 19.63 -10.61
CA SER A 656 -4.62 19.73 -11.42
C SER A 656 -4.77 20.84 -12.44
N TYR A 657 -3.66 21.37 -12.95
CA TYR A 657 -3.67 22.45 -13.93
C TYR A 657 -2.87 22.03 -15.16
N ASP A 658 -3.51 22.06 -16.32
CA ASP A 658 -2.85 21.89 -17.61
C ASP A 658 -2.43 23.25 -18.16
N ILE A 659 -1.14 23.37 -18.48
CA ILE A 659 -0.49 24.54 -19.06
C ILE A 659 -0.12 24.18 -20.49
N VAL A 660 -0.82 24.78 -21.46
CA VAL A 660 -0.66 24.47 -22.89
C VAL A 660 -0.05 25.67 -23.61
N CYS A 661 1.09 25.47 -24.25
CA CYS A 661 1.85 26.48 -24.98
C CYS A 661 1.49 26.44 -26.47
N TYR A 662 1.32 27.61 -27.08
CA TYR A 662 0.94 27.78 -28.47
C TYR A 662 1.88 28.74 -29.20
N ASN A 663 2.09 28.50 -30.50
CA ASN A 663 2.73 29.47 -31.39
C ASN A 663 1.74 30.54 -31.88
N THR A 664 2.22 31.46 -32.72
CA THR A 664 1.42 32.52 -33.35
C THR A 664 0.33 32.00 -34.29
N MET A 665 0.50 30.80 -34.86
CA MET A 665 -0.48 30.14 -35.74
C MET A 665 -1.56 29.36 -34.98
N GLY A 666 -1.40 29.18 -33.66
CA GLY A 666 -2.32 28.44 -32.81
C GLY A 666 -2.01 26.94 -32.68
N ASP A 667 -0.86 26.47 -33.15
CA ASP A 667 -0.40 25.10 -32.96
C ASP A 667 0.12 24.88 -31.54
N ILE A 668 -0.11 23.69 -30.99
CA ILE A 668 0.39 23.31 -29.66
C ILE A 668 1.89 22.97 -29.75
N LEU A 669 2.71 23.71 -29.00
CA LEU A 669 4.15 23.47 -28.90
C LEU A 669 4.53 22.57 -27.73
N GLY A 670 3.73 22.58 -26.66
CA GLY A 670 4.01 21.81 -25.45
C GLY A 670 2.82 21.84 -24.48
N SER A 671 2.77 20.84 -23.60
CA SER A 671 1.77 20.73 -22.55
C SER A 671 2.40 20.21 -21.27
N TYR A 672 2.11 20.87 -20.15
CA TYR A 672 2.66 20.54 -18.83
C TYR A 672 1.51 20.47 -17.82
N THR A 673 1.62 19.61 -16.82
CA THR A 673 0.59 19.48 -15.78
C THR A 673 1.18 19.76 -14.41
N ALA A 674 0.56 20.70 -13.69
CA ALA A 674 0.81 20.94 -12.27
C ALA A 674 -0.22 20.17 -11.44
N VAL A 675 0.24 19.16 -10.70
CA VAL A 675 -0.62 18.24 -9.94
C VAL A 675 -0.79 18.76 -8.52
N GLY A 676 -2.02 19.02 -8.07
CA GLY A 676 -2.29 19.57 -6.74
C GLY A 676 -1.86 18.68 -5.59
N ALA A 677 -1.76 17.36 -5.79
CA ALA A 677 -1.19 16.45 -4.80
C ALA A 677 0.29 16.72 -4.51
N ASN A 678 1.04 17.36 -5.44
CA ASN A 678 2.44 17.72 -5.27
C ASN A 678 2.63 19.13 -4.68
N ALA A 679 1.55 19.78 -4.24
CA ALA A 679 1.58 21.13 -3.73
C ALA A 679 2.42 21.28 -2.45
N ILE A 680 2.81 22.52 -2.18
CA ILE A 680 3.44 22.92 -0.92
C ILE A 680 2.38 23.61 -0.06
N ALA A 681 2.28 23.24 1.21
CA ALA A 681 1.37 23.90 2.12
C ALA A 681 1.88 25.28 2.58
N HIS A 682 0.97 26.17 2.91
CA HIS A 682 1.24 27.41 3.65
C HIS A 682 0.80 27.27 5.10
N GLU A 683 1.16 28.26 5.91
CA GLU A 683 0.87 28.32 7.36
C GLU A 683 -0.63 28.38 7.64
N ASP A 684 -1.40 29.03 6.77
CA ASP A 684 -2.87 29.17 6.87
C ASP A 684 -3.63 27.91 6.36
N GLY A 685 -2.90 26.87 5.94
CA GLY A 685 -3.46 25.65 5.36
C GLY A 685 -3.85 25.76 3.89
N SER A 686 -3.70 26.93 3.24
CA SER A 686 -3.76 27.03 1.79
C SER A 686 -2.58 26.30 1.15
N LEU A 687 -2.72 25.94 -0.13
CA LEU A 687 -1.72 25.17 -0.86
C LEU A 687 -1.28 25.93 -2.10
N ARG A 688 0.02 25.83 -2.40
CA ARG A 688 0.67 26.29 -3.61
C ARG A 688 0.92 25.10 -4.53
N VAL A 689 0.10 24.98 -5.56
CA VAL A 689 0.31 24.02 -6.65
C VAL A 689 1.28 24.63 -7.63
N SER A 690 2.45 24.04 -7.87
CA SER A 690 3.44 24.61 -8.80
C SER A 690 4.01 23.58 -9.78
N LYS A 691 4.53 24.10 -10.90
CA LYS A 691 5.28 23.34 -11.90
C LYS A 691 6.33 24.23 -12.54
N TYR A 692 7.58 23.79 -12.46
CA TYR A 692 8.69 24.32 -13.23
C TYR A 692 8.76 23.60 -14.58
N PHE A 693 9.00 24.35 -15.66
CA PHE A 693 9.15 23.82 -17.02
C PHE A 693 9.94 24.79 -17.90
N THR A 694 10.58 24.25 -18.94
CA THR A 694 11.24 25.05 -19.97
C THR A 694 10.23 25.45 -21.03
N MET A 695 10.08 26.74 -21.29
CA MET A 695 9.16 27.27 -22.29
C MET A 695 9.59 26.81 -23.69
N PRO A 696 8.70 26.20 -24.49
CA PRO A 696 9.02 25.81 -25.87
C PRO A 696 9.39 27.02 -26.73
N GLU A 697 10.36 26.83 -27.63
CA GLU A 697 10.78 27.87 -28.57
C GLU A 697 9.61 28.33 -29.46
N GLY A 698 9.45 29.65 -29.63
CA GLY A 698 8.36 30.23 -30.43
C GLY A 698 7.00 30.30 -29.72
N CYS A 699 6.94 30.03 -28.42
CA CYS A 699 5.71 30.18 -27.63
C CYS A 699 5.33 31.66 -27.48
N THR A 700 4.15 32.03 -27.95
CA THR A 700 3.59 33.39 -27.79
C THR A 700 2.28 33.41 -27.02
N LYS A 701 1.69 32.24 -26.76
CA LYS A 701 0.41 32.14 -26.05
C LYS A 701 0.38 30.92 -25.14
N VAL A 702 -0.11 31.08 -23.92
CA VAL A 702 -0.26 30.02 -22.92
C VAL A 702 -1.72 29.95 -22.47
N SER A 703 -2.33 28.77 -22.53
CA SER A 703 -3.66 28.49 -21.99
C SER A 703 -3.55 27.66 -20.73
N ILE A 704 -4.28 28.06 -19.68
CA ILE A 704 -4.30 27.36 -18.40
C ILE A 704 -5.70 26.79 -18.19
N LYS A 705 -5.77 25.47 -18.02
CA LYS A 705 -7.01 24.74 -17.74
C LYS A 705 -6.93 24.10 -16.37
N VAL A 706 -7.95 24.28 -15.55
CA VAL A 706 -8.10 23.52 -14.31
C VAL A 706 -8.85 22.22 -14.60
N ILE A 707 -8.34 21.13 -14.05
CA ILE A 707 -8.98 19.81 -14.00
C ILE A 707 -9.48 19.63 -12.56
N ASN A 708 -10.79 19.75 -12.39
CA ASN A 708 -11.47 19.68 -11.11
C ASN A 708 -12.28 18.38 -10.98
N VAL A 709 -11.60 17.23 -11.03
CA VAL A 709 -12.24 15.91 -11.03
C VAL A 709 -11.68 15.04 -9.89
N PRO A 710 -12.53 14.48 -9.00
CA PRO A 710 -13.98 14.72 -8.89
C PRO A 710 -14.32 16.10 -8.29
N ASN A 711 -15.34 16.77 -8.84
CA ASN A 711 -15.75 18.12 -8.45
C ASN A 711 -16.64 18.14 -7.18
N PRO A 712 -16.43 19.09 -6.23
CA PRO A 712 -15.28 19.99 -6.14
C PRO A 712 -14.08 19.28 -5.51
N ALA A 713 -12.90 19.57 -6.05
CA ALA A 713 -11.61 19.08 -5.55
C ALA A 713 -10.89 20.10 -4.65
N TYR A 714 -11.41 21.32 -4.56
CA TYR A 714 -10.91 22.41 -3.72
C TYR A 714 -12.07 23.31 -3.31
N GLN A 715 -11.90 24.09 -2.24
CA GLN A 715 -12.91 25.02 -1.73
C GLN A 715 -12.83 26.38 -2.41
N SER A 716 -11.61 26.89 -2.59
CA SER A 716 -11.39 28.19 -3.20
C SER A 716 -10.08 28.28 -3.97
N GLN A 717 -10.02 29.24 -4.90
CA GLN A 717 -8.82 29.57 -5.65
C GLN A 717 -8.50 31.05 -5.44
N GLY A 718 -7.25 31.35 -5.08
CA GLY A 718 -6.79 32.70 -4.75
C GLY A 718 -6.17 33.41 -5.95
N ALA A 719 -4.98 32.98 -6.35
CA ALA A 719 -4.25 33.56 -7.47
C ALA A 719 -3.58 32.48 -8.32
N ILE A 720 -3.39 32.77 -9.61
CA ILE A 720 -2.49 32.01 -10.49
C ILE A 720 -1.40 32.94 -11.02
N LEU A 721 -0.19 32.41 -11.08
CA LEU A 721 1.00 33.12 -11.54
C LEU A 721 1.76 32.25 -12.53
N LEU A 722 2.10 32.82 -13.67
CA LEU A 722 3.08 32.29 -14.60
C LEU A 722 4.22 33.30 -14.69
N ARG A 723 5.44 32.91 -14.31
CA ARG A 723 6.60 33.82 -14.28
C ARG A 723 7.88 33.16 -14.81
N PRO A 724 8.83 33.94 -15.34
CA PRO A 724 10.22 33.52 -15.45
C PRO A 724 10.79 33.14 -14.07
N THR A 725 11.66 32.13 -14.03
CA THR A 725 12.22 31.63 -12.75
C THR A 725 13.18 32.61 -12.07
N ASP A 726 13.82 33.50 -12.83
CA ASP A 726 14.71 34.58 -12.39
C ASP A 726 13.95 35.82 -11.87
N ALA A 727 12.65 35.94 -12.19
CA ALA A 727 11.80 37.04 -11.72
C ALA A 727 11.20 36.76 -10.35
N THR A 728 11.21 37.75 -9.45
CA THR A 728 10.48 37.70 -8.17
C THR A 728 9.27 38.61 -8.25
N ILE A 729 8.07 38.04 -8.08
CA ILE A 729 6.79 38.75 -8.13
C ILE A 729 6.26 38.91 -6.71
N ILE A 730 6.09 40.15 -6.28
CA ILE A 730 5.50 40.53 -4.99
C ILE A 730 4.12 41.11 -5.28
N HIS A 731 3.10 40.63 -4.59
CA HIS A 731 1.73 41.07 -4.79
C HIS A 731 0.99 41.15 -3.45
N SER A 732 0.42 42.33 -3.15
CA SER A 732 -0.37 42.53 -1.93
C SER A 732 -1.82 42.07 -2.13
N VAL A 733 -2.26 41.07 -1.35
CA VAL A 733 -3.63 40.53 -1.35
C VAL A 733 -4.15 40.57 0.08
N TYR A 734 -4.85 41.63 0.48
CA TYR A 734 -5.30 41.79 1.85
C TYR A 734 -5.97 40.51 2.41
N PRO A 735 -5.54 39.98 3.58
CA PRO A 735 -4.58 40.54 4.54
C PRO A 735 -3.12 40.08 4.37
N TYR A 736 -2.76 39.42 3.27
CA TYR A 736 -1.46 38.79 3.03
C TYR A 736 -0.64 39.50 1.94
N ILE A 737 0.68 39.28 1.97
CA ILE A 737 1.56 39.60 0.85
C ILE A 737 2.02 38.28 0.25
N LEU A 738 1.93 38.16 -1.07
CA LEU A 738 2.37 36.99 -1.81
C LEU A 738 3.71 37.28 -2.48
N VAL A 739 4.70 36.40 -2.29
CA VAL A 739 5.98 36.44 -3.00
C VAL A 739 6.11 35.15 -3.81
N ASN A 740 6.06 35.24 -5.13
CA ASN A 740 5.99 34.07 -6.04
C ASN A 740 4.87 33.09 -5.66
N ASN A 741 3.70 33.62 -5.27
CA ASN A 741 2.55 32.88 -4.72
C ASN A 741 2.80 32.13 -3.40
N HIS A 742 3.90 32.40 -2.69
CA HIS A 742 4.04 32.02 -1.29
C HIS A 742 3.42 33.08 -0.40
N ILE A 743 2.73 32.66 0.67
CA ILE A 743 2.34 33.60 1.73
C ILE A 743 3.62 34.08 2.44
N TYR A 744 3.83 35.38 2.41
CA TYR A 744 4.91 36.03 3.13
C TYR A 744 4.43 36.41 4.53
N ILE A 745 5.01 35.76 5.54
CA ILE A 745 4.78 36.07 6.96
C ILE A 745 6.10 36.59 7.54
N ASP A 746 6.05 37.73 8.23
CA ASP A 746 7.18 38.27 8.99
C ASP A 746 7.38 37.44 10.27
N PRO A 747 8.54 36.78 10.47
CA PRO A 747 8.79 35.94 11.64
C PRO A 747 8.74 36.71 12.98
N ILE A 748 8.95 38.03 12.98
CA ILE A 748 9.08 38.82 14.21
C ILE A 748 7.70 39.17 14.81
N ASN A 749 6.63 39.12 14.01
CA ASN A 749 5.26 39.45 14.43
C ASN A 749 4.33 38.23 14.40
N GLY A 750 4.79 37.08 14.91
CA GLY A 750 4.00 35.86 15.11
C GLY A 750 2.85 35.99 16.14
N CYS A 751 2.11 37.08 16.12
CA CYS A 751 0.83 37.26 16.80
C CYS A 751 -0.22 37.58 15.73
N LEU A 752 -1.31 36.79 15.71
CA LEU A 752 -2.51 36.78 14.84
C LEU A 752 -2.47 35.59 13.86
N LEU A 753 -3.31 34.54 13.96
CA LEU A 753 -4.66 34.40 14.54
C LEU A 753 -4.81 33.04 15.27
N GLU A 754 -5.27 33.09 16.52
CA GLU A 754 -6.01 31.98 17.17
C GLU A 754 -7.42 31.83 16.56
#